data_AF-A0A9D2DL75-F1
#
_entry.id   AF-A0A9D2DL75-F1
#
_cell.length_a   1.000
_cell.length_b   1.000
_cell.length_c   1.000
_cell.angle_alpha   90.00
_cell.angle_beta   90.00
_cell.angle_gamma   90.00
#
_symmetry.space_group_name_H-M   'P 1'
#
loop_
_entity.id
_entity.type
_entity.pdbx_description
1 polymer ?
#
loop_
_entity_poly.entity_id
_entity_poly.type
_entity_poly.pdbx_seq_one_letter_code
_entity_poly.pdbx_strand_id
1 'polypeptide(L)'
;TSGSGVAFSRDEVTGEPEPSGDFLVNAQGEDVVAGIRNTEPIADLPKVPGLEEAGKELFHVFEILEDHYADMMDLEFTIEQGKLWMLQTRVGKRTALSALKVAIQMYEEGRISKEEAVMRVAPEQLDQLLHPQFDPKADYKVIAKGLNASPGAAVGSVVFSSADAEAYAEAGKPCILVRWETTPDDLHGMVAAEGILTSHGGKTSHAAVIARGMGAPCVCGVDALQIDAVNKVCTIAGTDITLHEGDVISIDGTTGDVILGEVALVRPELGGDLQTILDWADEVRNDAERGRVIGVRANADNPADAQLSKDNGASGIGLCRTEHMFLGERKQLIQNFILADDEAVKADAVEKLGAAQKGDFLEMFKAMDGMPVIVRLLDPPLHEFLEDPRDLDVEIAKEEAEGKDVSEKKALLAKLDSFQEANPMLGLRGCRLGLVYPELNVMQVKAIASATAELQKQGLSPKPEIMIPLVAFEEELALVREVVEENIKAVAEEYGVELDIPVGTMIEIPRAAITSEDIAKHADFFSFGTNDLTQMGLGFSRDDVEAAFMPLYLDKKICKTNPFATLDKGVAKLVKMGVEGGHAGNPDIVCGVCGETGGDPESIHMYYDLGLDYVSCSPYRVPIARLAAAQAKIEANGGAEKVAK
;
A
#
# COMPACT_ATOMS: atom_id res chain seq x y z
N THR A 1 20.43 -52.66 -3.10
CA THR A 1 20.75 -51.36 -3.72
C THR A 1 20.72 -50.30 -2.63
N SER A 2 21.53 -49.23 -2.72
CA SER A 2 21.51 -48.10 -1.77
C SER A 2 21.28 -46.78 -2.52
N GLY A 3 20.82 -45.74 -1.84
CA GLY A 3 20.60 -44.41 -2.43
C GLY A 3 20.33 -43.34 -1.38
N SER A 4 20.24 -42.09 -1.81
CA SER A 4 19.88 -40.94 -0.96
C SER A 4 19.01 -39.99 -1.76
N GLY A 5 18.14 -39.23 -1.09
CA GLY A 5 17.28 -38.26 -1.76
C GLY A 5 16.70 -37.21 -0.84
N VAL A 6 16.10 -36.20 -1.47
CA VAL A 6 15.32 -35.14 -0.85
C VAL A 6 13.96 -35.16 -1.51
N ALA A 7 12.89 -35.13 -0.72
CA ALA A 7 11.54 -35.24 -1.23
C ALA A 7 10.56 -34.38 -0.43
N PHE A 8 9.51 -33.94 -1.11
CA PHE A 8 8.38 -33.26 -0.52
C PHE A 8 7.15 -34.15 -0.59
N SER A 9 6.29 -34.08 0.42
CA SER A 9 5.04 -34.87 0.44
C SER A 9 4.02 -34.42 -0.61
N ARG A 10 4.11 -33.17 -1.08
CA ARG A 10 3.34 -32.56 -2.18
C ARG A 10 4.25 -31.66 -2.99
N ASP A 11 3.83 -31.31 -4.19
CA ASP A 11 4.57 -30.40 -5.07
C ASP A 11 4.73 -28.99 -4.44
N GLU A 12 5.98 -28.59 -4.23
CA GLU A 12 6.37 -27.33 -3.59
C GLU A 12 6.15 -26.08 -4.46
N VAL A 13 5.92 -26.29 -5.77
CA VAL A 13 5.70 -25.24 -6.76
C VAL A 13 4.22 -25.08 -7.09
N THR A 14 3.53 -26.19 -7.35
CA THR A 14 2.13 -26.22 -7.81
C THR A 14 1.13 -26.51 -6.69
N GLY A 15 1.55 -27.21 -5.64
CA GLY A 15 0.67 -27.68 -4.56
C GLY A 15 -0.18 -28.90 -4.92
N GLU A 16 0.13 -29.60 -6.02
CA GLU A 16 -0.53 -30.89 -6.31
C GLU A 16 -0.18 -31.95 -5.26
N PRO A 17 -1.11 -32.87 -4.93
CA PRO A 17 -0.93 -33.85 -3.85
C PRO A 17 0.06 -34.98 -4.20
N GLU A 18 0.74 -34.88 -5.35
CA GLU A 18 1.74 -35.85 -5.77
C GLU A 18 3.10 -35.52 -5.12
N PRO A 19 3.80 -36.51 -4.53
CA PRO A 19 5.13 -36.26 -3.97
C PRO A 19 6.13 -35.81 -5.03
N SER A 20 6.92 -34.79 -4.71
CA SER A 20 7.95 -34.23 -5.58
C SER A 20 9.35 -34.39 -4.98
N GLY A 21 10.37 -34.14 -5.79
CA GLY A 21 11.77 -34.20 -5.38
C GLY A 21 12.59 -35.25 -6.13
N ASP A 22 13.79 -35.48 -5.62
CA ASP A 22 14.89 -36.08 -6.36
C ASP A 22 15.65 -37.12 -5.51
N PHE A 23 16.07 -38.21 -6.16
CA PHE A 23 16.94 -39.20 -5.53
C PHE A 23 18.07 -39.65 -6.46
N LEU A 24 19.11 -40.24 -5.86
CA LEU A 24 20.23 -40.86 -6.57
C LEU A 24 20.57 -42.23 -6.00
N VAL A 25 20.80 -43.18 -6.90
CA VAL A 25 21.29 -44.53 -6.57
C VAL A 25 22.81 -44.50 -6.38
N ASN A 26 23.28 -45.20 -5.34
CA ASN A 26 24.69 -45.30 -4.93
C ASN A 26 25.36 -43.92 -4.87
N ALA A 27 24.76 -43.03 -4.08
CA ALA A 27 25.18 -41.66 -3.89
C ALA A 27 24.95 -41.24 -2.44
N GLN A 28 25.66 -40.20 -1.99
CA GLN A 28 25.39 -39.54 -0.71
C GLN A 28 24.58 -38.26 -0.94
N GLY A 29 23.98 -37.70 0.12
CA GLY A 29 23.17 -36.48 0.02
C GLY A 29 23.89 -35.30 -0.63
N GLU A 30 25.21 -35.18 -0.45
CA GLU A 30 26.02 -34.16 -1.12
C GLU A 30 25.95 -34.24 -2.66
N ASP A 31 25.88 -35.46 -3.22
CA ASP A 31 25.81 -35.67 -4.66
C ASP A 31 24.46 -35.22 -5.25
N VAL A 32 23.39 -35.27 -4.46
CA VAL A 32 22.04 -34.83 -4.84
C VAL A 32 21.98 -33.30 -4.89
N VAL A 33 22.59 -32.63 -3.90
CA VAL A 33 22.58 -31.15 -3.81
C VAL A 33 23.60 -30.52 -4.78
N ALA A 34 24.74 -31.17 -5.03
CA ALA A 34 25.80 -30.60 -5.85
C ALA A 34 25.50 -30.59 -7.36
N GLY A 35 24.47 -31.31 -7.83
CA GLY A 35 24.06 -31.33 -9.24
C GLY A 35 25.10 -31.90 -10.23
N ILE A 36 26.11 -32.62 -9.72
CA ILE A 36 27.18 -33.20 -10.53
C ILE A 36 26.67 -34.44 -11.31
N ARG A 37 25.63 -35.09 -10.79
CA ARG A 37 24.97 -36.26 -11.39
C ARG A 37 23.51 -35.92 -11.62
N ASN A 38 22.96 -36.36 -12.76
CA ASN A 38 21.54 -36.24 -13.04
C ASN A 38 20.74 -37.06 -12.03
N THR A 39 19.84 -36.39 -11.31
CA THR A 39 18.91 -37.00 -10.36
C THR A 39 17.77 -37.72 -11.08
N GLU A 40 17.13 -38.65 -10.36
CA GLU A 40 15.90 -39.31 -10.80
C GLU A 40 14.71 -38.78 -9.97
N PRO A 41 13.52 -38.56 -10.57
CA PRO A 41 12.35 -38.07 -9.84
C PRO A 41 11.87 -39.06 -8.77
N ILE A 42 11.45 -38.58 -7.61
CA ILE A 42 11.03 -39.44 -6.49
C ILE A 42 9.91 -40.43 -6.86
N ALA A 43 9.04 -40.07 -7.79
CA ALA A 43 7.97 -40.92 -8.32
C ALA A 43 8.47 -42.24 -8.96
N ASP A 44 9.73 -42.29 -9.39
CA ASP A 44 10.35 -43.48 -9.99
C ASP A 44 11.04 -44.38 -8.95
N LEU A 45 11.23 -43.92 -7.71
CA LEU A 45 11.89 -44.70 -6.65
C LEU A 45 11.28 -46.10 -6.46
N PRO A 46 9.94 -46.30 -6.43
CA PRO A 46 9.33 -47.63 -6.29
C PRO A 46 9.52 -48.53 -7.52
N LYS A 47 9.97 -47.98 -8.66
CA LYS A 47 10.22 -48.71 -9.91
C LYS A 47 11.68 -49.17 -10.02
N VAL A 48 12.58 -48.70 -9.15
CA VAL A 48 14.00 -49.04 -9.19
C VAL A 48 14.24 -50.45 -8.60
N PRO A 49 14.88 -51.36 -9.35
CA PRO A 49 15.18 -52.70 -8.86
C PRO A 49 15.99 -52.73 -7.55
N GLY A 50 15.42 -53.37 -6.53
CA GLY A 50 16.00 -53.50 -5.21
C GLY A 50 15.78 -52.32 -4.25
N LEU A 51 14.90 -51.37 -4.61
CA LEU A 51 14.44 -50.25 -3.77
C LEU A 51 12.90 -50.16 -3.68
N GLU A 52 12.17 -51.11 -4.25
CA GLU A 52 10.71 -51.05 -4.42
C GLU A 52 9.97 -50.94 -3.08
N GLU A 53 10.36 -51.75 -2.09
CA GLU A 53 9.76 -51.74 -0.75
C GLU A 53 10.14 -50.47 0.03
N ALA A 54 11.37 -49.99 -0.12
CA ALA A 54 11.81 -48.74 0.50
C ALA A 54 11.07 -47.52 -0.08
N GLY A 55 10.75 -47.52 -1.38
CA GLY A 55 9.95 -46.48 -2.01
C GLY A 55 8.50 -46.45 -1.51
N LYS A 56 7.86 -47.63 -1.33
CA LYS A 56 6.52 -47.71 -0.73
C LYS A 56 6.52 -47.28 0.73
N GLU A 57 7.54 -47.68 1.49
CA GLU A 57 7.71 -47.27 2.88
C GLU A 57 7.87 -45.75 2.99
N LEU A 58 8.62 -45.12 2.09
CA LEU A 58 8.78 -43.66 2.05
C LEU A 58 7.44 -42.93 1.82
N PHE A 59 6.63 -43.38 0.86
CA PHE A 59 5.34 -42.75 0.59
C PHE A 59 4.37 -42.92 1.76
N HIS A 60 4.39 -44.06 2.45
CA HIS A 60 3.63 -44.22 3.68
C HIS A 60 4.12 -43.30 4.81
N VAL A 61 5.44 -43.06 4.89
CA VAL A 61 6.01 -42.09 5.84
C VAL A 61 5.52 -40.67 5.55
N PHE A 62 5.32 -40.29 4.29
CA PHE A 62 4.72 -38.99 3.95
C PHE A 62 3.31 -38.87 4.53
N GLU A 63 2.45 -39.88 4.36
CA GLU A 63 1.10 -39.88 4.95
C GLU A 63 1.14 -39.71 6.47
N ILE A 64 2.00 -40.46 7.16
CA ILE A 64 2.15 -40.37 8.62
C ILE A 64 2.58 -38.97 9.05
N LEU A 65 3.54 -38.37 8.35
CA LEU A 65 4.07 -37.07 8.72
C LEU A 65 3.10 -35.94 8.37
N GLU A 66 2.39 -36.03 7.25
CA GLU A 66 1.30 -35.10 6.94
C GLU A 66 0.17 -35.22 7.96
N ASP A 67 -0.21 -36.42 8.39
CA ASP A 67 -1.23 -36.59 9.44
C ASP A 67 -0.75 -36.06 10.81
N HIS A 68 0.55 -36.18 11.10
CA HIS A 68 1.11 -35.77 12.39
C HIS A 68 1.35 -34.25 12.50
N TYR A 69 1.95 -33.66 11.48
CA TYR A 69 2.25 -32.22 11.42
C TYR A 69 1.11 -31.41 10.80
N ALA A 70 0.12 -32.11 10.24
CA ALA A 70 -1.00 -31.56 9.50
C ALA A 70 -0.60 -30.73 8.28
N ASP A 71 0.66 -30.72 7.81
CA ASP A 71 1.17 -29.83 6.76
C ASP A 71 2.07 -30.58 5.77
N MET A 72 2.40 -29.94 4.63
CA MET A 72 3.35 -30.50 3.66
C MET A 72 4.76 -30.49 4.24
N MET A 73 5.42 -31.63 4.09
CA MET A 73 6.71 -31.93 4.69
C MET A 73 7.81 -31.98 3.63
N ASP A 74 8.98 -31.43 3.97
CA ASP A 74 10.26 -31.57 3.28
C ASP A 74 11.11 -32.57 4.06
N LEU A 75 11.64 -33.59 3.38
CA LEU A 75 12.30 -34.74 3.98
C LEU A 75 13.63 -35.06 3.31
N GLU A 76 14.61 -35.41 4.13
CA GLU A 76 15.86 -36.00 3.68
C GLU A 76 15.93 -37.46 4.14
N PHE A 77 16.26 -38.36 3.21
CA PHE A 77 16.29 -39.79 3.48
C PHE A 77 17.50 -40.48 2.83
N THR A 78 17.85 -41.64 3.38
CA THR A 78 18.87 -42.54 2.83
C THR A 78 18.33 -43.97 2.84
N ILE A 79 18.60 -44.71 1.78
CA ILE A 79 18.35 -46.14 1.69
C ILE A 79 19.70 -46.86 1.76
N GLU A 80 19.91 -47.62 2.83
CA GLU A 80 21.10 -48.44 3.01
C GLU A 80 20.74 -49.91 2.81
N GLN A 81 21.27 -50.51 1.73
CA GLN A 81 21.05 -51.93 1.41
C GLN A 81 19.57 -52.34 1.39
N GLY A 82 18.71 -51.48 0.84
CA GLY A 82 17.26 -51.70 0.73
C GLY A 82 16.46 -51.32 1.98
N LYS A 83 17.09 -50.80 3.03
CA LYS A 83 16.41 -50.31 4.24
C LYS A 83 16.35 -48.77 4.25
N LEU A 84 15.15 -48.22 4.39
CA LEU A 84 14.92 -46.77 4.49
C LEU A 84 15.35 -46.22 5.87
N TRP A 85 15.94 -45.03 5.85
CA TRP A 85 16.27 -44.22 7.02
C TRP A 85 15.88 -42.77 6.78
N MET A 86 15.06 -42.23 7.68
CA MET A 86 14.71 -40.80 7.70
C MET A 86 15.78 -40.03 8.47
N LEU A 87 16.32 -38.98 7.86
CA LEU A 87 17.41 -38.19 8.43
C LEU A 87 16.91 -36.86 8.99
N GLN A 88 16.08 -36.17 8.22
CA GLN A 88 15.53 -34.86 8.57
C GLN A 88 14.10 -34.75 8.05
N THR A 89 13.27 -34.02 8.78
CA THR A 89 11.98 -33.55 8.30
C THR A 89 11.71 -32.15 8.84
N ARG A 90 11.05 -31.32 8.04
CA ARG A 90 10.59 -29.98 8.40
C ARG A 90 9.39 -29.61 7.55
N VAL A 91 8.69 -28.55 7.93
CA VAL A 91 7.66 -27.95 7.08
C VAL A 91 8.30 -27.51 5.76
N GLY A 92 7.74 -27.97 4.64
CA GLY A 92 8.26 -27.67 3.31
C GLY A 92 8.09 -26.20 2.95
N LYS A 93 9.20 -25.57 2.55
CA LYS A 93 9.16 -24.25 1.90
C LYS A 93 8.49 -24.41 0.54
N ARG A 94 7.62 -23.46 0.19
CA ARG A 94 6.77 -23.58 -0.99
C ARG A 94 6.43 -22.21 -1.58
N THR A 95 5.99 -22.20 -2.83
CA THR A 95 5.49 -20.98 -3.49
C THR A 95 4.18 -20.52 -2.87
N ALA A 96 3.79 -19.28 -3.14
CA ALA A 96 2.50 -18.75 -2.70
C ALA A 96 1.31 -19.56 -3.26
N LEU A 97 1.38 -19.99 -4.53
CA LEU A 97 0.35 -20.84 -5.14
C LEU A 97 0.26 -22.21 -4.45
N SER A 98 1.40 -22.86 -4.20
CA SER A 98 1.43 -24.13 -3.47
C SER A 98 0.89 -23.96 -2.04
N ALA A 99 1.21 -22.87 -1.35
CA ALA A 99 0.69 -22.60 0.00
C ALA A 99 -0.83 -22.52 0.05
N LEU A 100 -1.45 -21.76 -0.86
CA LEU A 100 -2.90 -21.66 -0.97
C LEU A 100 -3.54 -23.03 -1.22
N LYS A 101 -3.04 -23.75 -2.24
CA LYS A 101 -3.62 -25.01 -2.67
C LYS A 101 -3.47 -26.11 -1.62
N VAL A 102 -2.30 -26.24 -1.00
CA VAL A 102 -2.08 -27.20 0.08
C VAL A 102 -2.96 -26.90 1.29
N ALA A 103 -3.14 -25.63 1.66
CA ALA A 103 -4.02 -25.26 2.77
C ALA A 103 -5.49 -25.64 2.49
N ILE A 104 -5.97 -25.43 1.27
CA ILE A 104 -7.33 -25.83 0.86
C ILE A 104 -7.48 -27.36 0.87
N GLN A 105 -6.56 -28.09 0.25
CA GLN A 105 -6.61 -29.55 0.20
C GLN A 105 -6.58 -30.17 1.60
N MET A 106 -5.73 -29.68 2.50
CA MET A 106 -5.66 -30.16 3.88
C MET A 106 -6.99 -29.95 4.63
N TYR A 107 -7.71 -28.86 4.35
CA TYR A 107 -9.05 -28.64 4.88
C TYR A 107 -10.08 -29.61 4.28
N GLU A 108 -10.06 -29.81 2.96
CA GLU A 108 -10.95 -30.74 2.26
C GLU A 108 -10.74 -32.20 2.69
N GLU A 109 -9.49 -32.56 3.00
CA GLU A 109 -9.09 -33.85 3.57
C GLU A 109 -9.49 -34.01 5.05
N GLY A 110 -9.97 -32.94 5.70
CA GLY A 110 -10.37 -32.93 7.10
C GLY A 110 -9.21 -32.97 8.09
N ARG A 111 -8.00 -32.61 7.64
CA ARG A 111 -6.78 -32.59 8.48
C ARG A 111 -6.65 -31.29 9.27
N ILE A 112 -7.20 -30.19 8.75
CA ILE A 112 -7.20 -28.88 9.40
C ILE A 112 -8.55 -28.19 9.32
N SER A 113 -8.75 -27.23 10.19
CA SER A 113 -9.83 -26.25 10.18
C SER A 113 -9.58 -25.11 9.19
N LYS A 114 -10.62 -24.30 8.90
CA LYS A 114 -10.48 -23.09 8.06
C LYS A 114 -9.52 -22.09 8.69
N GLU A 115 -9.56 -21.97 10.01
CA GLU A 115 -8.73 -21.06 10.80
C GLU A 115 -7.25 -21.45 10.69
N GLU A 116 -6.94 -22.75 10.73
CA GLU A 116 -5.59 -23.25 10.51
C GLU A 116 -5.13 -23.04 9.07
N ALA A 117 -6.01 -23.21 8.09
CA ALA A 117 -5.70 -22.94 6.69
C ALA A 117 -5.33 -21.46 6.48
N VAL A 118 -6.10 -20.54 7.06
CA VAL A 118 -5.84 -19.09 7.04
C VAL A 118 -4.49 -18.76 7.71
N MET A 119 -4.15 -19.40 8.83
CA MET A 119 -2.88 -19.16 9.54
C MET A 119 -1.64 -19.68 8.80
N ARG A 120 -1.80 -20.58 7.82
CA ARG A 120 -0.67 -21.19 7.10
C ARG A 120 -0.19 -20.41 5.88
N VAL A 121 -1.00 -19.46 5.43
CA VAL A 121 -0.64 -18.64 4.29
C VAL A 121 0.04 -17.39 4.81
N ALA A 122 1.32 -17.21 4.49
CA ALA A 122 2.05 -16.02 4.93
C ALA A 122 1.58 -14.79 4.12
N PRO A 123 1.25 -13.65 4.75
CA PRO A 123 0.81 -12.46 4.03
C PRO A 123 1.80 -11.97 2.96
N GLU A 124 3.11 -12.12 3.19
CA GLU A 124 4.17 -11.74 2.24
C GLU A 124 4.14 -12.60 0.97
N GLN A 125 3.59 -13.82 1.04
CA GLN A 125 3.41 -14.67 -0.13
C GLN A 125 2.28 -14.17 -1.03
N LEU A 126 1.26 -13.49 -0.49
CA LEU A 126 0.16 -12.93 -1.30
C LEU A 126 0.65 -11.75 -2.15
N ASP A 127 1.58 -10.94 -1.62
CA ASP A 127 2.17 -9.82 -2.35
C ASP A 127 2.77 -10.28 -3.69
N GLN A 128 3.43 -11.44 -3.70
CA GLN A 128 4.00 -12.04 -4.92
C GLN A 128 2.94 -12.41 -5.97
N LEU A 129 1.71 -12.70 -5.54
CA LEU A 129 0.60 -13.10 -6.41
C LEU A 129 -0.14 -11.93 -7.02
N LEU A 130 -0.02 -10.74 -6.44
CA LEU A 130 -0.76 -9.54 -6.85
C LEU A 130 0.00 -8.72 -7.89
N HIS A 131 1.31 -8.97 -8.06
CA HIS A 131 2.16 -8.24 -9.00
C HIS A 131 2.84 -9.18 -10.01
N PRO A 132 3.13 -8.71 -11.24
CA PRO A 132 3.98 -9.45 -12.17
C PRO A 132 5.34 -9.76 -11.53
N GLN A 133 5.90 -10.92 -11.83
CA GLN A 133 7.21 -11.35 -11.33
C GLN A 133 8.14 -11.68 -12.49
N PHE A 134 9.46 -11.63 -12.28
CA PHE A 134 10.39 -12.21 -13.25
C PHE A 134 10.23 -13.73 -13.31
N ASP A 135 10.37 -14.30 -14.51
CA ASP A 135 10.42 -15.75 -14.68
C ASP A 135 11.62 -16.30 -13.89
N PRO A 136 11.41 -17.24 -12.93
CA PRO A 136 12.49 -17.84 -12.16
C PRO A 136 13.56 -18.55 -13.00
N LYS A 137 13.26 -18.86 -14.27
CA LYS A 137 14.18 -19.49 -15.22
C LYS A 137 14.99 -18.47 -16.04
N ALA A 138 14.68 -17.18 -15.94
CA ALA A 138 15.39 -16.14 -16.67
C ALA A 138 16.75 -15.85 -16.00
N ASP A 139 17.81 -15.83 -16.81
CA ASP A 139 19.13 -15.37 -16.37
C ASP A 139 19.27 -13.88 -16.70
N TYR A 140 19.63 -13.08 -15.70
CA TYR A 140 19.71 -11.63 -15.84
C TYR A 140 20.86 -11.04 -15.02
N LYS A 141 21.37 -9.90 -15.49
CA LYS A 141 22.47 -9.19 -14.83
C LYS A 141 21.98 -7.90 -14.20
N VAL A 142 22.06 -7.83 -12.88
CA VAL A 142 21.80 -6.61 -12.12
C VAL A 142 22.89 -5.57 -12.39
N ILE A 143 22.49 -4.38 -12.82
CA ILE A 143 23.38 -3.26 -13.17
C ILE A 143 23.43 -2.19 -12.07
N ALA A 144 22.36 -2.06 -11.29
CA ALA A 144 22.28 -1.18 -10.13
C ALA A 144 21.27 -1.76 -9.14
N LYS A 145 21.31 -1.27 -7.89
CA LYS A 145 20.38 -1.68 -6.84
C LYS A 145 19.94 -0.46 -6.04
N GLY A 146 18.65 -0.38 -5.74
CA GLY A 146 18.04 0.65 -4.92
C GLY A 146 17.22 0.08 -3.78
N LEU A 147 16.34 0.92 -3.27
CA LEU A 147 15.33 0.55 -2.29
C LEU A 147 14.15 -0.08 -2.99
N ASN A 148 13.72 -1.24 -2.50
CA ASN A 148 12.48 -1.89 -2.90
C ASN A 148 11.28 -1.08 -2.38
N ALA A 149 10.80 -0.16 -3.21
CA ALA A 149 9.81 0.84 -2.84
C ALA A 149 8.38 0.33 -3.07
N SER A 150 8.08 -0.24 -4.23
CA SER A 150 6.78 -0.85 -4.52
C SER A 150 7.00 -2.19 -5.21
N PRO A 151 6.41 -3.30 -4.73
CA PRO A 151 6.71 -4.65 -5.19
C PRO A 151 6.29 -4.91 -6.64
N GLY A 152 6.84 -5.99 -7.20
CA GLY A 152 6.56 -6.44 -8.56
C GLY A 152 7.69 -6.18 -9.55
N ALA A 153 7.56 -6.73 -10.74
CA ALA A 153 8.54 -6.62 -11.82
C ALA A 153 7.94 -5.88 -13.02
N ALA A 154 8.72 -4.96 -13.59
CA ALA A 154 8.33 -4.18 -14.75
C ALA A 154 9.43 -4.22 -15.82
N VAL A 155 9.01 -4.15 -17.08
CA VAL A 155 9.89 -4.08 -18.24
C VAL A 155 9.39 -2.99 -19.16
N GLY A 156 10.28 -2.14 -19.65
CA GLY A 156 9.90 -1.09 -20.60
C GLY A 156 11.07 -0.26 -21.08
N SER A 157 10.78 0.58 -22.07
CA SER A 157 11.70 1.60 -22.56
C SER A 157 11.90 2.71 -21.55
N VAL A 158 13.14 3.14 -21.34
CA VAL A 158 13.48 4.28 -20.48
C VAL A 158 12.89 5.57 -21.04
N VAL A 159 12.21 6.34 -20.20
CA VAL A 159 11.72 7.70 -20.49
C VAL A 159 12.06 8.64 -19.31
N PHE A 160 12.31 9.92 -19.59
CA PHE A 160 12.84 10.87 -18.59
C PHE A 160 11.86 11.98 -18.18
N SER A 161 10.66 12.01 -18.77
CA SER A 161 9.62 12.99 -18.46
C SER A 161 8.23 12.36 -18.45
N SER A 162 7.30 12.98 -17.71
CA SER A 162 5.90 12.56 -17.67
C SER A 162 5.25 12.55 -19.06
N ALA A 163 5.49 13.60 -19.85
CA ALA A 163 4.94 13.72 -21.19
C ALA A 163 5.46 12.62 -22.15
N ASP A 164 6.73 12.22 -22.01
CA ASP A 164 7.28 11.11 -22.79
C ASP A 164 6.66 9.77 -22.37
N ALA A 165 6.40 9.56 -21.07
CA ALA A 165 5.73 8.35 -20.58
C ALA A 165 4.29 8.23 -21.15
N GLU A 166 3.52 9.32 -21.13
CA GLU A 166 2.19 9.38 -21.73
C GLU A 166 2.23 9.09 -23.24
N ALA A 167 3.17 9.70 -23.97
CA ALA A 167 3.32 9.46 -25.41
C ALA A 167 3.68 8.00 -25.75
N TYR A 168 4.48 7.34 -24.91
CA TYR A 168 4.78 5.91 -25.05
C TYR A 168 3.54 5.04 -24.77
N ALA A 169 2.79 5.35 -23.73
CA ALA A 169 1.54 4.65 -23.41
C ALA A 169 0.49 4.80 -24.51
N GLU A 170 0.31 6.01 -25.06
CA GLU A 170 -0.57 6.26 -26.22
C GLU A 170 -0.14 5.47 -27.47
N ALA A 171 1.16 5.27 -27.65
CA ALA A 171 1.73 4.44 -28.71
C ALA A 171 1.67 2.93 -28.41
N GLY A 172 1.13 2.52 -27.25
CA GLY A 172 1.05 1.13 -26.81
C GLY A 172 2.40 0.49 -26.52
N LYS A 173 3.40 1.28 -26.11
CA LYS A 173 4.74 0.80 -25.78
C LYS A 173 4.97 0.88 -24.27
N PRO A 174 5.36 -0.22 -23.60
CA PRO A 174 5.67 -0.20 -22.18
C PRO A 174 6.90 0.68 -21.91
N CYS A 175 6.86 1.49 -20.85
CA CYS A 175 7.95 2.39 -20.48
C CYS A 175 8.26 2.33 -18.98
N ILE A 176 9.49 2.68 -18.63
CA ILE A 176 9.95 2.87 -17.25
C ILE A 176 10.28 4.34 -17.07
N LEU A 177 9.57 5.02 -16.17
CA LEU A 177 9.80 6.43 -15.87
C LEU A 177 11.03 6.58 -14.98
N VAL A 178 12.09 7.17 -15.53
CA VAL A 178 13.37 7.40 -14.85
C VAL A 178 13.50 8.87 -14.47
N ARG A 179 13.47 9.16 -13.16
CA ARG A 179 13.48 10.54 -12.64
C ARG A 179 14.52 10.72 -11.54
N TRP A 180 14.99 11.95 -11.35
CA TRP A 180 15.83 12.25 -10.20
C TRP A 180 15.03 12.04 -8.90
N GLU A 181 13.86 12.65 -8.87
CA GLU A 181 12.76 12.47 -7.92
C GLU A 181 11.46 12.77 -8.68
N THR A 182 10.33 12.20 -8.27
CA THR A 182 9.02 12.51 -8.86
C THR A 182 8.36 13.66 -8.10
N THR A 183 7.66 14.55 -8.80
CA THR A 183 6.81 15.59 -8.20
C THR A 183 5.33 15.31 -8.48
N PRO A 184 4.38 16.06 -7.87
CA PRO A 184 2.95 15.94 -8.19
C PRO A 184 2.62 16.14 -9.68
N ASP A 185 3.44 16.91 -10.41
CA ASP A 185 3.28 17.13 -11.86
C ASP A 185 3.65 15.89 -12.69
N ASP A 186 4.39 14.93 -12.12
CA ASP A 186 4.75 13.68 -12.78
C ASP A 186 3.65 12.59 -12.69
N LEU A 187 2.53 12.87 -12.02
CA LEU A 187 1.48 11.87 -11.72
C LEU A 187 0.94 11.16 -12.96
N HIS A 188 0.67 11.89 -14.04
CA HIS A 188 0.13 11.28 -15.26
C HIS A 188 1.14 10.31 -15.89
N GLY A 189 2.41 10.69 -15.93
CA GLY A 189 3.48 9.84 -16.43
C GLY A 189 3.75 8.62 -15.55
N MET A 190 3.60 8.77 -14.23
CA MET A 190 3.68 7.66 -13.29
C MET A 190 2.56 6.64 -13.53
N VAL A 191 1.33 7.11 -13.78
CA VAL A 191 0.19 6.25 -14.14
C VAL A 191 0.39 5.59 -15.51
N ALA A 192 1.04 6.28 -16.45
CA ALA A 192 1.29 5.77 -17.80
C ALA A 192 2.43 4.72 -17.88
N ALA A 193 3.35 4.72 -16.91
CA ALA A 193 4.52 3.84 -16.92
C ALA A 193 4.25 2.46 -16.31
N GLU A 194 4.92 1.43 -16.81
CA GLU A 194 4.88 0.07 -16.24
C GLU A 194 5.65 -0.02 -14.91
N GLY A 195 6.59 0.91 -14.70
CA GLY A 195 7.38 0.97 -13.48
C GLY A 195 8.13 2.29 -13.34
N ILE A 196 8.53 2.60 -12.12
CA ILE A 196 9.13 3.88 -11.75
C ILE A 196 10.50 3.65 -11.13
N LEU A 197 11.50 4.36 -11.62
CA LEU A 197 12.88 4.27 -11.17
C LEU A 197 13.39 5.67 -10.79
N THR A 198 13.82 5.86 -9.55
CA THR A 198 14.37 7.14 -9.11
C THR A 198 15.80 7.05 -8.58
N SER A 199 16.63 8.05 -8.91
CA SER A 199 17.97 8.14 -8.32
C SER A 199 17.94 8.59 -6.86
N HIS A 200 16.89 9.32 -6.45
CA HIS A 200 16.69 9.82 -5.10
C HIS A 200 15.32 9.42 -4.54
N GLY A 201 15.13 9.59 -3.23
CA GLY A 201 13.89 9.28 -2.53
C GLY A 201 13.89 7.92 -1.83
N GLY A 202 13.23 7.86 -0.67
CA GLY A 202 13.09 6.65 0.14
C GLY A 202 11.86 5.81 -0.18
N LYS A 203 11.61 4.76 0.61
CA LYS A 203 10.37 3.96 0.52
C LYS A 203 9.11 4.77 0.79
N THR A 204 9.21 5.95 1.36
CA THR A 204 8.08 6.83 1.66
C THR A 204 8.01 8.07 0.79
N SER A 205 8.92 8.21 -0.17
CA SER A 205 8.94 9.31 -1.14
C SER A 205 7.64 9.39 -1.94
N HIS A 206 7.40 10.54 -2.57
CA HIS A 206 6.27 10.74 -3.48
C HIS A 206 6.16 9.59 -4.50
N ALA A 207 7.28 9.20 -5.13
CA ALA A 207 7.36 8.10 -6.07
C ALA A 207 6.84 6.79 -5.46
N ALA A 208 7.38 6.42 -4.30
CA ALA A 208 7.09 5.16 -3.63
C ALA A 208 5.63 5.06 -3.15
N VAL A 209 5.08 6.15 -2.61
CA VAL A 209 3.70 6.18 -2.09
C VAL A 209 2.69 6.05 -3.22
N ILE A 210 2.88 6.83 -4.28
CA ILE A 210 1.99 6.81 -5.45
C ILE A 210 2.12 5.45 -6.16
N ALA A 211 3.34 4.95 -6.35
CA ALA A 211 3.59 3.64 -6.96
C ALA A 211 2.92 2.49 -6.19
N ARG A 212 3.00 2.46 -4.85
CA ARG A 212 2.29 1.47 -4.03
C ARG A 212 0.77 1.65 -4.04
N GLY A 213 0.30 2.89 -4.16
CA GLY A 213 -1.11 3.20 -4.34
C GLY A 213 -1.67 2.53 -5.60
N MET A 214 -0.96 2.69 -6.71
CA MET A 214 -1.33 2.14 -8.03
C MET A 214 -0.86 0.70 -8.30
N GLY A 215 -0.11 0.10 -7.36
CA GLY A 215 0.45 -1.25 -7.53
C GLY A 215 1.53 -1.36 -8.61
N ALA A 216 2.15 -0.24 -9.00
CA ALA A 216 3.22 -0.19 -9.99
C ALA A 216 4.56 -0.55 -9.35
N PRO A 217 5.37 -1.43 -9.96
CA PRO A 217 6.75 -1.70 -9.55
C PRO A 217 7.58 -0.43 -9.43
N CYS A 218 8.24 -0.24 -8.30
CA CYS A 218 9.05 0.95 -8.07
C CYS A 218 10.33 0.66 -7.30
N VAL A 219 11.44 1.17 -7.83
CA VAL A 219 12.76 1.15 -7.20
C VAL A 219 13.19 2.60 -6.98
N CYS A 220 13.32 3.00 -5.72
CA CYS A 220 13.71 4.36 -5.35
C CYS A 220 15.14 4.43 -4.82
N GLY A 221 15.73 5.62 -4.84
CA GLY A 221 17.01 5.89 -4.18
C GLY A 221 18.17 5.08 -4.77
N VAL A 222 18.20 4.94 -6.10
CA VAL A 222 19.32 4.28 -6.77
C VAL A 222 20.47 5.27 -6.91
N ASP A 223 21.29 5.42 -5.86
CA ASP A 223 22.40 6.38 -5.79
C ASP A 223 23.40 6.28 -6.96
N ALA A 224 23.48 5.11 -7.60
CA ALA A 224 24.34 4.89 -8.75
C ALA A 224 23.83 5.59 -10.02
N LEU A 225 22.56 5.98 -10.12
CA LEU A 225 22.01 6.62 -11.31
C LEU A 225 22.37 8.12 -11.35
N GLN A 226 23.05 8.53 -12.41
CA GLN A 226 23.26 9.93 -12.74
C GLN A 226 22.38 10.27 -13.94
N ILE A 227 21.30 11.00 -13.70
CA ILE A 227 20.25 11.28 -14.68
C ILE A 227 20.46 12.69 -15.26
N ASP A 228 20.60 12.78 -16.58
CA ASP A 228 20.54 14.02 -17.35
C ASP A 228 19.26 14.02 -18.18
N ALA A 229 18.18 14.52 -17.56
CA ALA A 229 16.85 14.52 -18.17
C ALA A 229 16.78 15.42 -19.42
N VAL A 230 17.61 16.47 -19.51
CA VAL A 230 17.63 17.40 -20.65
C VAL A 230 18.21 16.70 -21.89
N ASN A 231 19.29 15.96 -21.71
CA ASN A 231 19.92 15.21 -22.79
C ASN A 231 19.30 13.82 -22.98
N LYS A 232 18.31 13.44 -22.15
CA LYS A 232 17.63 12.14 -22.17
C LYS A 232 18.59 10.95 -22.05
N VAL A 233 19.50 11.05 -21.08
CA VAL A 233 20.54 10.05 -20.81
C VAL A 233 20.66 9.79 -19.31
N CYS A 234 20.89 8.54 -18.93
CA CYS A 234 21.27 8.16 -17.57
C CYS A 234 22.52 7.27 -17.57
N THR A 235 23.53 7.64 -16.78
CA THR A 235 24.74 6.83 -16.59
C THR A 235 24.70 6.13 -15.23
N ILE A 236 25.28 4.93 -15.17
CA ILE A 236 25.32 4.14 -13.93
C ILE A 236 26.73 4.19 -13.34
N ALA A 237 26.89 4.93 -12.25
CA ALA A 237 28.15 5.13 -11.55
C ALA A 237 28.77 3.79 -11.12
N GLY A 238 30.08 3.64 -11.40
CA GLY A 238 30.81 2.40 -11.16
C GLY A 238 30.73 1.39 -12.32
N THR A 239 30.07 1.73 -13.42
CA THR A 239 30.02 0.94 -14.65
C THR A 239 30.25 1.82 -15.90
N ASP A 240 30.48 1.19 -17.05
CA ASP A 240 30.58 1.86 -18.36
C ASP A 240 29.21 1.93 -19.07
N ILE A 241 28.10 1.74 -18.36
CA ILE A 241 26.74 1.65 -18.93
C ILE A 241 26.09 3.03 -18.97
N THR A 242 25.56 3.37 -20.15
CA THR A 242 24.78 4.58 -20.42
C THR A 242 23.46 4.19 -21.07
N LEU A 243 22.35 4.51 -20.40
CA LEU A 243 20.98 4.31 -20.87
C LEU A 243 20.50 5.57 -21.60
N HIS A 244 19.94 5.40 -22.78
CA HIS A 244 19.29 6.44 -23.57
C HIS A 244 17.77 6.25 -23.56
N GLU A 245 17.04 7.30 -23.89
CA GLU A 245 15.59 7.17 -24.08
C GLU A 245 15.27 6.10 -25.13
N GLY A 246 14.32 5.22 -24.81
CA GLY A 246 13.95 4.09 -25.66
C GLY A 246 14.69 2.79 -25.34
N ASP A 247 15.86 2.85 -24.67
CA ASP A 247 16.57 1.64 -24.25
C ASP A 247 15.70 0.84 -23.27
N VAL A 248 15.68 -0.48 -23.44
CA VAL A 248 14.82 -1.35 -22.62
C VAL A 248 15.57 -1.76 -21.36
N ILE A 249 14.92 -1.57 -20.22
CA ILE A 249 15.39 -2.04 -18.92
C ILE A 249 14.27 -2.82 -18.22
N SER A 250 14.68 -3.60 -17.23
CA SER A 250 13.76 -4.27 -16.31
C SER A 250 14.07 -3.85 -14.87
N ILE A 251 13.05 -3.71 -14.04
CA ILE A 251 13.19 -3.41 -12.62
C ILE A 251 12.43 -4.42 -11.77
N ASP A 252 13.02 -4.80 -10.63
CA ASP A 252 12.38 -5.59 -9.59
C ASP A 252 12.14 -4.69 -8.38
N GLY A 253 10.90 -4.26 -8.23
CA GLY A 253 10.44 -3.45 -7.11
C GLY A 253 10.38 -4.22 -5.77
N THR A 254 10.47 -5.54 -5.78
CA THR A 254 10.51 -6.40 -4.59
C THR A 254 11.93 -6.53 -4.03
N THR A 255 12.93 -6.74 -4.90
CA THR A 255 14.35 -6.89 -4.48
C THR A 255 15.15 -5.59 -4.56
N GLY A 256 14.62 -4.58 -5.27
CA GLY A 256 15.28 -3.32 -5.56
C GLY A 256 16.28 -3.40 -6.72
N ASP A 257 16.23 -4.43 -7.55
CA ASP A 257 17.22 -4.66 -8.61
C ASP A 257 16.85 -3.90 -9.89
N VAL A 258 17.87 -3.33 -10.55
CA VAL A 258 17.78 -2.72 -11.88
C VAL A 258 18.58 -3.58 -12.85
N ILE A 259 17.99 -3.93 -13.98
CA ILE A 259 18.51 -4.90 -14.94
C ILE A 259 18.57 -4.27 -16.33
N LEU A 260 19.66 -4.55 -17.06
CA LEU A 260 19.79 -4.14 -18.46
C LEU A 260 19.05 -5.13 -19.37
N GLY A 261 18.19 -4.60 -20.24
CA GLY A 261 17.43 -5.40 -21.20
C GLY A 261 16.09 -5.90 -20.66
N GLU A 262 15.39 -6.64 -21.51
CA GLU A 262 14.09 -7.25 -21.24
C GLU A 262 14.27 -8.58 -20.50
N VAL A 263 13.55 -8.75 -19.39
CA VAL A 263 13.43 -9.99 -18.64
C VAL A 263 12.00 -10.51 -18.78
N ALA A 264 11.83 -11.80 -19.05
CA ALA A 264 10.50 -12.38 -19.20
C ALA A 264 9.70 -12.22 -17.88
N LEU A 265 8.49 -11.66 -18.00
CA LEU A 265 7.56 -11.52 -16.89
C LEU A 265 6.55 -12.66 -16.88
N VAL A 266 6.21 -13.14 -15.69
CA VAL A 266 5.12 -14.08 -15.44
C VAL A 266 4.11 -13.39 -14.52
N ARG A 267 2.85 -13.33 -14.94
CA ARG A 267 1.75 -13.02 -14.01
C ARG A 267 1.24 -14.33 -13.43
N PRO A 268 1.24 -14.49 -12.10
CA PRO A 268 0.59 -15.63 -11.47
C PRO A 268 -0.89 -15.64 -11.89
N GLU A 269 -1.38 -16.76 -12.43
CA GLU A 269 -2.81 -16.95 -12.59
C GLU A 269 -3.40 -17.12 -11.18
N LEU A 270 -4.06 -16.06 -10.72
CA LEU A 270 -4.89 -16.09 -9.52
C LEU A 270 -6.09 -17.01 -9.78
N GLY A 271 -5.93 -18.30 -9.54
CA GLY A 271 -7.05 -19.24 -9.51
C GLY A 271 -8.05 -18.92 -8.40
N GLY A 272 -9.12 -19.70 -8.31
CA GLY A 272 -10.13 -19.56 -7.24
C GLY A 272 -9.61 -19.81 -5.81
N ASP A 273 -8.38 -20.33 -5.68
CA ASP A 273 -7.78 -20.70 -4.41
C ASP A 273 -7.53 -19.47 -3.51
N LEU A 274 -7.02 -18.37 -4.07
CA LEU A 274 -6.82 -17.14 -3.29
C LEU A 274 -8.17 -16.62 -2.76
N GLN A 275 -9.18 -16.56 -3.62
CA GLN A 275 -10.51 -16.11 -3.22
C GLN A 275 -11.09 -17.00 -2.12
N THR A 276 -10.90 -18.32 -2.20
CA THR A 276 -11.36 -19.28 -1.19
C THR A 276 -10.74 -18.99 0.19
N ILE A 277 -9.42 -18.79 0.25
CA ILE A 277 -8.73 -18.44 1.50
C ILE A 277 -9.20 -17.07 2.03
N LEU A 278 -9.37 -16.09 1.14
CA LEU A 278 -9.85 -14.75 1.53
C LEU A 278 -11.30 -14.76 2.02
N ASP A 279 -12.15 -15.62 1.45
CA ASP A 279 -13.52 -15.82 1.92
C ASP A 279 -13.53 -16.44 3.32
N TRP A 280 -12.66 -17.43 3.59
CA TRP A 280 -12.48 -17.98 4.94
C TRP A 280 -11.92 -16.94 5.91
N ALA A 281 -10.96 -16.12 5.48
CA ALA A 281 -10.44 -15.01 6.28
C ALA A 281 -11.55 -14.00 6.61
N ASP A 282 -12.43 -13.69 5.65
CA ASP A 282 -13.58 -12.81 5.84
C ASP A 282 -14.62 -13.40 6.79
N GLU A 283 -14.93 -14.70 6.67
CA GLU A 283 -15.80 -15.41 7.62
C GLU A 283 -15.25 -15.25 9.05
N VAL A 284 -13.95 -15.50 9.25
CA VAL A 284 -13.31 -15.39 10.56
C VAL A 284 -13.33 -13.95 11.09
N ARG A 285 -12.86 -12.97 10.31
CA ARG A 285 -12.73 -11.58 10.79
C ARG A 285 -14.07 -10.92 11.08
N ASN A 286 -15.12 -11.26 10.31
CA ASN A 286 -16.45 -10.67 10.46
C ASN A 286 -17.32 -11.36 11.52
N ASP A 287 -16.95 -12.55 12.01
CA ASP A 287 -17.73 -13.27 13.01
C ASP A 287 -17.57 -12.69 14.43
N ALA A 288 -18.59 -11.97 14.92
CA ALA A 288 -18.58 -11.37 16.25
C ALA A 288 -18.54 -12.39 17.41
N GLU A 289 -18.90 -13.66 17.19
CA GLU A 289 -18.83 -14.70 18.24
C GLU A 289 -17.37 -15.11 18.53
N ARG A 290 -16.48 -14.90 17.56
CA ARG A 290 -15.06 -15.29 17.61
C ARG A 290 -14.12 -14.18 18.09
N GLY A 291 -14.69 -13.16 18.73
CA GLY A 291 -13.98 -11.96 19.17
C GLY A 291 -14.35 -10.73 18.35
N ARG A 292 -13.56 -9.67 18.50
CA ARG A 292 -13.83 -8.36 17.91
C ARG A 292 -13.85 -8.43 16.39
N VAL A 293 -14.82 -7.75 15.77
CA VAL A 293 -14.85 -7.58 14.32
C VAL A 293 -13.83 -6.52 13.93
N ILE A 294 -13.11 -6.77 12.83
CA ILE A 294 -12.18 -5.80 12.26
C ILE A 294 -12.44 -5.64 10.76
N GLY A 295 -12.77 -4.42 10.37
CA GLY A 295 -12.98 -4.02 8.99
C GLY A 295 -11.68 -3.83 8.24
N VAL A 296 -11.72 -4.06 6.92
CA VAL A 296 -10.65 -3.67 6.01
C VAL A 296 -11.26 -2.70 5.01
N ARG A 297 -10.90 -1.43 5.09
CA ARG A 297 -11.26 -0.38 4.16
C ARG A 297 -10.08 -0.10 3.22
N ALA A 298 -10.28 0.75 2.22
CA ALA A 298 -9.21 1.17 1.31
C ALA A 298 -8.97 2.68 1.34
N ASN A 299 -7.75 3.07 0.98
CA ASN A 299 -7.37 4.43 0.68
C ASN A 299 -7.50 4.60 -0.83
N ALA A 300 -8.51 5.34 -1.30
CA ALA A 300 -8.80 5.52 -2.71
C ALA A 300 -9.28 6.95 -2.96
N ASP A 301 -8.66 7.61 -3.92
CA ASP A 301 -8.84 9.04 -4.16
C ASP A 301 -9.58 9.33 -5.49
N ASN A 302 -9.89 8.29 -6.28
CA ASN A 302 -10.67 8.39 -7.51
C ASN A 302 -11.66 7.20 -7.67
N PRO A 303 -12.64 7.29 -8.59
CA PRO A 303 -13.65 6.24 -8.77
C PRO A 303 -13.10 4.89 -9.23
N ALA A 304 -12.03 4.87 -10.02
CA ALA A 304 -11.41 3.63 -10.51
C ALA A 304 -10.76 2.85 -9.36
N ASP A 305 -10.00 3.53 -8.50
CA ASP A 305 -9.38 2.94 -7.32
C ASP A 305 -10.42 2.47 -6.30
N ALA A 306 -11.54 3.20 -6.17
CA ALA A 306 -12.65 2.80 -5.32
C ALA A 306 -13.30 1.50 -5.81
N GLN A 307 -13.53 1.38 -7.13
CA GLN A 307 -14.05 0.16 -7.72
C GLN A 307 -13.06 -1.01 -7.57
N LEU A 308 -11.77 -0.79 -7.84
CA LEU A 308 -10.73 -1.81 -7.64
C LEU A 308 -10.67 -2.27 -6.18
N SER A 309 -10.78 -1.34 -5.23
CA SER A 309 -10.81 -1.66 -3.80
C SER A 309 -11.98 -2.57 -3.45
N LYS A 310 -13.17 -2.26 -3.98
CA LYS A 310 -14.38 -3.07 -3.81
C LYS A 310 -14.21 -4.47 -4.40
N ASP A 311 -13.64 -4.57 -5.60
CA ASP A 311 -13.38 -5.84 -6.27
C ASP A 311 -12.38 -6.70 -5.48
N ASN A 312 -11.42 -6.08 -4.80
CA ASN A 312 -10.48 -6.74 -3.87
C ASN A 312 -11.08 -7.08 -2.49
N GLY A 313 -12.36 -6.75 -2.24
CA GLY A 313 -13.10 -7.08 -1.02
C GLY A 313 -13.01 -6.02 0.09
N ALA A 314 -12.70 -4.77 -0.23
CA ALA A 314 -12.75 -3.68 0.75
C ALA A 314 -14.20 -3.44 1.22
N SER A 315 -14.35 -3.19 2.51
CA SER A 315 -15.64 -2.93 3.17
C SER A 315 -16.05 -1.45 3.16
N GLY A 316 -15.29 -0.59 2.47
CA GLY A 316 -15.48 0.86 2.41
C GLY A 316 -14.18 1.58 2.07
N ILE A 317 -14.24 2.91 2.02
CA ILE A 317 -13.07 3.79 1.90
C ILE A 317 -12.78 4.41 3.27
N GLY A 318 -11.57 4.19 3.79
CA GLY A 318 -11.13 4.74 5.08
C GLY A 318 -10.36 6.06 4.93
N LEU A 319 -9.95 6.41 3.71
CA LEU A 319 -9.36 7.70 3.37
C LEU A 319 -9.50 7.99 1.87
N CYS A 320 -10.25 9.03 1.54
CA CYS A 320 -10.24 9.70 0.25
C CYS A 320 -9.59 11.09 0.43
N ARG A 321 -8.46 11.32 -0.22
CA ARG A 321 -7.69 12.57 -0.20
C ARG A 321 -8.22 13.52 -1.26
N THR A 322 -8.75 14.65 -0.81
CA THR A 322 -9.34 15.64 -1.72
C THR A 322 -8.30 16.47 -2.46
N GLU A 323 -7.05 16.49 -1.97
CA GLU A 323 -5.92 17.15 -2.60
C GLU A 323 -5.66 16.69 -4.03
N HIS A 324 -5.69 15.38 -4.24
CA HIS A 324 -5.42 14.77 -5.54
C HIS A 324 -6.49 15.14 -6.57
N MET A 325 -7.70 15.48 -6.12
CA MET A 325 -8.80 15.96 -6.98
C MET A 325 -8.58 17.39 -7.48
N PHE A 326 -7.59 18.12 -6.94
CA PHE A 326 -7.22 19.48 -7.36
C PHE A 326 -5.99 19.54 -8.27
N LEU A 327 -5.32 18.41 -8.50
CA LEU A 327 -4.15 18.34 -9.38
C LEU A 327 -4.56 18.30 -10.87
N GLY A 328 -3.56 18.30 -11.77
CA GLY A 328 -3.78 18.29 -13.21
C GLY A 328 -4.39 19.60 -13.73
N GLU A 329 -5.38 19.52 -14.63
CA GLU A 329 -6.05 20.69 -15.23
C GLU A 329 -6.71 21.63 -14.20
N ARG A 330 -7.00 21.12 -13.01
CA ARG A 330 -7.66 21.85 -11.92
C ARG A 330 -6.68 22.63 -11.04
N LYS A 331 -5.38 22.38 -11.16
CA LYS A 331 -4.32 23.07 -10.41
C LYS A 331 -4.40 24.59 -10.60
N GLN A 332 -4.73 25.02 -11.82
CA GLN A 332 -4.89 26.45 -12.12
C GLN A 332 -6.03 27.11 -11.33
N LEU A 333 -7.12 26.38 -11.04
CA LEU A 333 -8.25 26.94 -10.29
C LEU A 333 -7.87 27.22 -8.84
N ILE A 334 -7.13 26.30 -8.20
CA ILE A 334 -6.66 26.51 -6.82
C ILE A 334 -5.55 27.55 -6.76
N GLN A 335 -4.66 27.62 -7.75
CA GLN A 335 -3.68 28.70 -7.86
C GLN A 335 -4.35 30.07 -8.02
N ASN A 336 -5.41 30.17 -8.81
CA ASN A 336 -6.18 31.41 -8.96
C ASN A 336 -6.80 31.83 -7.63
N PHE A 337 -7.32 30.90 -6.83
CA PHE A 337 -7.82 31.18 -5.49
C PHE A 337 -6.70 31.74 -4.57
N ILE A 338 -5.54 31.08 -4.54
CA ILE A 338 -4.41 31.45 -3.68
C ILE A 338 -3.82 32.82 -4.07
N LEU A 339 -3.69 33.07 -5.38
CA LEU A 339 -3.04 34.25 -5.93
C LEU A 339 -3.99 35.44 -6.14
N ALA A 340 -5.30 35.29 -5.98
CA ALA A 340 -6.24 36.39 -6.10
C ALA A 340 -6.29 37.26 -4.84
N ASP A 341 -6.30 38.58 -5.04
CA ASP A 341 -6.67 39.56 -4.00
C ASP A 341 -8.16 39.95 -4.10
N ASP A 342 -8.79 39.70 -5.25
CA ASP A 342 -10.19 40.01 -5.53
C ASP A 342 -11.11 38.88 -5.06
N GLU A 343 -12.04 39.21 -4.17
CA GLU A 343 -13.01 38.27 -3.60
C GLU A 343 -13.95 37.64 -4.64
N ALA A 344 -14.26 38.33 -5.74
CA ALA A 344 -15.06 37.77 -6.83
C ALA A 344 -14.29 36.70 -7.61
N VAL A 345 -12.97 36.88 -7.80
CA VAL A 345 -12.12 35.87 -8.44
C VAL A 345 -12.00 34.63 -7.56
N LYS A 346 -11.83 34.81 -6.25
CA LYS A 346 -11.85 33.69 -5.30
C LYS A 346 -13.17 32.94 -5.32
N ALA A 347 -14.30 33.65 -5.30
CA ALA A 347 -15.62 33.03 -5.34
C ALA A 347 -15.85 32.20 -6.61
N ASP A 348 -15.46 32.71 -7.79
CA ASP A 348 -15.55 31.98 -9.06
C ASP A 348 -14.64 30.73 -9.08
N ALA A 349 -13.43 30.83 -8.54
CA ALA A 349 -12.52 29.69 -8.41
C ALA A 349 -13.12 28.61 -7.50
N VAL A 350 -13.65 28.99 -6.34
CA VAL A 350 -14.30 28.09 -5.39
C VAL A 350 -15.54 27.42 -6.00
N GLU A 351 -16.37 28.15 -6.75
CA GLU A 351 -17.54 27.58 -7.44
C GLU A 351 -17.14 26.48 -8.44
N LYS A 352 -16.12 26.76 -9.27
CA LYS A 352 -15.61 25.79 -10.27
C LYS A 352 -14.98 24.57 -9.62
N LEU A 353 -14.20 24.77 -8.55
CA LEU A 353 -13.62 23.67 -7.77
C LEU A 353 -14.71 22.79 -7.17
N GLY A 354 -15.75 23.39 -6.59
CA GLY A 354 -16.88 22.66 -6.01
C GLY A 354 -17.68 21.86 -7.03
N ALA A 355 -17.91 22.42 -8.22
CA ALA A 355 -18.59 21.70 -9.30
C ALA A 355 -17.79 20.47 -9.78
N ALA A 356 -16.46 20.62 -9.90
CA ALA A 356 -15.58 19.53 -10.29
C ALA A 356 -15.54 18.42 -9.24
N GLN A 357 -15.34 18.78 -7.96
CA GLN A 357 -15.35 17.81 -6.86
C GLN A 357 -16.69 17.08 -6.71
N LYS A 358 -17.81 17.79 -6.87
CA LYS A 358 -19.13 17.14 -6.85
C LYS A 358 -19.22 16.04 -7.91
N GLY A 359 -18.67 16.28 -9.10
CA GLY A 359 -18.59 15.27 -10.17
C GLY A 359 -17.84 14.02 -9.73
N ASP A 360 -16.66 14.17 -9.14
CA ASP A 360 -15.86 13.04 -8.66
C ASP A 360 -16.58 12.27 -7.56
N PHE A 361 -17.21 12.97 -6.60
CA PHE A 361 -17.95 12.34 -5.51
C PHE A 361 -19.20 11.60 -5.99
N LEU A 362 -19.89 12.09 -7.04
CA LEU A 362 -21.01 11.37 -7.65
C LEU A 362 -20.57 10.00 -8.18
N GLU A 363 -19.43 9.93 -8.85
CA GLU A 363 -18.90 8.68 -9.38
C GLU A 363 -18.36 7.77 -8.28
N MET A 364 -17.61 8.34 -7.33
CA MET A 364 -17.01 7.59 -6.22
C MET A 364 -18.06 6.99 -5.29
N PHE A 365 -19.06 7.77 -4.86
CA PHE A 365 -20.13 7.27 -3.99
C PHE A 365 -21.03 6.26 -4.69
N LYS A 366 -21.18 6.36 -6.01
CA LYS A 366 -21.90 5.36 -6.80
C LYS A 366 -21.13 4.04 -6.89
N ALA A 367 -19.81 4.06 -7.06
CA ALA A 367 -18.99 2.85 -7.06
C ALA A 367 -19.08 2.13 -5.69
N MET A 368 -19.08 2.91 -4.61
CA MET A 368 -19.12 2.44 -3.22
C MET A 368 -20.53 2.41 -2.60
N ASP A 369 -21.58 2.31 -3.42
CA ASP A 369 -22.96 2.34 -2.92
C ASP A 369 -23.20 1.33 -1.79
N GLY A 370 -23.83 1.78 -0.70
CA GLY A 370 -24.09 1.00 0.52
C GLY A 370 -22.90 0.87 1.49
N MET A 371 -21.69 1.29 1.11
CA MET A 371 -20.46 1.21 1.91
C MET A 371 -20.02 2.59 2.41
N PRO A 372 -19.38 2.68 3.60
CA PRO A 372 -18.86 3.94 4.12
C PRO A 372 -17.71 4.50 3.27
N VAL A 373 -17.69 5.81 3.05
CA VAL A 373 -16.63 6.52 2.32
C VAL A 373 -16.16 7.72 3.13
N ILE A 374 -15.01 7.60 3.79
CA ILE A 374 -14.40 8.71 4.53
C ILE A 374 -13.70 9.65 3.56
N VAL A 375 -14.17 10.89 3.49
CA VAL A 375 -13.57 11.97 2.71
C VAL A 375 -12.84 12.91 3.66
N ARG A 376 -11.53 13.05 3.47
CA ARG A 376 -10.71 14.01 4.23
C ARG A 376 -10.75 15.38 3.55
N LEU A 377 -11.06 16.41 4.32
CA LEU A 377 -10.98 17.79 3.85
C LEU A 377 -9.53 18.19 3.54
N LEU A 378 -9.36 19.32 2.85
CA LEU A 378 -8.06 19.77 2.35
C LEU A 378 -7.02 19.87 3.49
N ASP A 379 -5.90 19.19 3.28
CA ASP A 379 -4.82 18.99 4.25
C ASP A 379 -3.51 19.74 3.95
N PRO A 380 -2.97 19.80 2.72
CA PRO A 380 -1.64 20.34 2.45
C PRO A 380 -1.65 21.87 2.55
N PRO A 381 -0.50 22.47 2.85
CA PRO A 381 -0.33 23.90 2.80
C PRO A 381 -0.45 24.41 1.35
N LEU A 382 -0.93 25.65 1.21
CA LEU A 382 -1.25 26.21 -0.11
C LEU A 382 -0.05 26.30 -1.07
N HIS A 383 1.18 26.41 -0.55
CA HIS A 383 2.37 26.50 -1.39
C HIS A 383 2.66 25.21 -2.18
N GLU A 384 2.13 24.05 -1.77
CA GLU A 384 2.29 22.80 -2.55
C GLU A 384 1.56 22.87 -3.91
N PHE A 385 0.58 23.76 -4.07
CA PHE A 385 -0.11 23.98 -5.34
C PHE A 385 0.56 25.05 -6.21
N LEU A 386 1.48 25.82 -5.65
CA LEU A 386 2.15 26.93 -6.33
C LEU A 386 3.40 26.46 -7.07
N GLU A 387 3.85 27.26 -8.04
CA GLU A 387 5.13 27.03 -8.73
C GLU A 387 6.32 27.32 -7.80
N ASP A 388 7.47 26.69 -8.05
CA ASP A 388 8.69 26.92 -7.26
C ASP A 388 9.13 28.38 -7.41
N PRO A 389 9.18 29.17 -6.31
CA PRO A 389 9.64 30.55 -6.37
C PRO A 389 11.02 30.72 -7.00
N ARG A 390 11.90 29.70 -6.87
CA ARG A 390 13.26 29.74 -7.42
C ARG A 390 13.28 29.74 -8.94
N ASP A 391 12.35 29.02 -9.57
CA ASP A 391 12.26 28.99 -11.04
C ASP A 391 11.83 30.36 -11.56
N LEU A 392 10.86 30.98 -10.89
CA LEU A 392 10.41 32.34 -11.19
C LEU A 392 11.53 33.37 -10.95
N ASP A 393 12.31 33.25 -9.87
CA ASP A 393 13.45 34.14 -9.58
C ASP A 393 14.54 34.05 -10.66
N VAL A 394 14.84 32.83 -11.14
CA VAL A 394 15.77 32.62 -12.27
C VAL A 394 15.23 33.23 -13.56
N GLU A 395 13.94 33.12 -13.83
CA GLU A 395 13.30 33.73 -14.99
C GLU A 395 13.36 35.26 -14.91
N ILE A 396 12.99 35.84 -13.76
CA ILE A 396 13.08 37.27 -13.50
C ILE A 396 14.52 37.75 -13.75
N ALA A 397 15.53 37.08 -13.20
CA ALA A 397 16.93 37.47 -13.38
C ALA A 397 17.37 37.47 -14.85
N LYS A 398 16.92 36.50 -15.64
CA LYS A 398 17.19 36.45 -17.10
C LYS A 398 16.52 37.60 -17.83
N GLU A 399 15.25 37.85 -17.56
CA GLU A 399 14.48 38.88 -18.24
C GLU A 399 14.93 40.30 -17.86
N GLU A 400 15.34 40.51 -16.61
CA GLU A 400 15.98 41.75 -16.18
C GLU A 400 17.30 42.00 -16.92
N ALA A 401 18.11 40.96 -17.12
CA ALA A 401 19.34 41.06 -17.90
C ALA A 401 19.07 41.38 -19.39
N GLU A 402 17.91 40.97 -19.92
CA GLU A 402 17.43 41.30 -21.26
C GLU A 402 16.77 42.69 -21.34
N GLY A 403 16.60 43.39 -20.21
CA GLY A 403 16.00 44.72 -20.14
C GLY A 403 14.46 44.73 -20.27
N LYS A 404 13.80 43.60 -19.98
CA LYS A 404 12.33 43.50 -19.94
C LYS A 404 11.78 44.05 -18.63
N ASP A 405 10.50 44.45 -18.63
CA ASP A 405 9.78 44.79 -17.41
C ASP A 405 9.34 43.51 -16.69
N VAL A 406 9.80 43.35 -15.46
CA VAL A 406 9.52 42.19 -14.59
C VAL A 406 8.71 42.58 -13.36
N SER A 407 8.13 43.78 -13.32
CA SER A 407 7.44 44.30 -12.15
C SER A 407 6.29 43.39 -11.67
N GLU A 408 5.49 42.85 -12.59
CA GLU A 408 4.42 41.89 -12.28
C GLU A 408 4.99 40.57 -11.75
N LYS A 409 6.05 40.03 -12.37
CA LYS A 409 6.70 38.79 -11.91
C LYS A 409 7.34 38.95 -10.54
N LYS A 410 7.92 40.12 -10.23
CA LYS A 410 8.45 40.44 -8.89
C LYS A 410 7.35 40.52 -7.84
N ALA A 411 6.18 41.06 -8.19
CA ALA A 411 5.02 41.05 -7.30
C ALA A 411 4.50 39.62 -7.07
N LEU A 412 4.47 38.79 -8.12
CA LEU A 412 4.14 37.37 -8.01
C LEU A 412 5.14 36.62 -7.12
N LEU A 413 6.45 36.80 -7.34
CA LEU A 413 7.49 36.17 -6.52
C LEU A 413 7.34 36.54 -5.04
N ALA A 414 7.13 37.83 -4.73
CA ALA A 414 6.88 38.26 -3.35
C ALA A 414 5.64 37.61 -2.74
N LYS A 415 4.61 37.33 -3.55
CA LYS A 415 3.41 36.61 -3.11
C LYS A 415 3.70 35.12 -2.88
N LEU A 416 4.42 34.46 -3.78
CA LEU A 416 4.86 33.08 -3.61
C LEU A 416 5.70 32.91 -2.34
N ASP A 417 6.68 33.80 -2.13
CA ASP A 417 7.52 33.83 -0.94
C ASP A 417 6.72 34.01 0.36
N SER A 418 5.59 34.73 0.30
CA SER A 418 4.73 34.92 1.49
C SER A 418 4.01 33.66 1.96
N PHE A 419 3.87 32.65 1.08
CA PHE A 419 3.30 31.35 1.40
C PHE A 419 4.35 30.29 1.77
N GLN A 420 5.64 30.61 1.62
CA GLN A 420 6.73 29.70 1.99
C GLN A 420 6.83 29.57 3.50
N GLU A 421 6.96 28.33 3.97
CA GLU A 421 7.12 28.02 5.38
C GLU A 421 8.44 27.27 5.60
N ALA A 422 9.10 27.53 6.73
CA ALA A 422 10.35 26.86 7.05
C ALA A 422 10.18 25.35 7.28
N ASN A 423 8.99 24.94 7.78
CA ASN A 423 8.64 23.53 8.00
C ASN A 423 7.17 23.31 7.60
N PRO A 424 6.88 23.11 6.29
CA PRO A 424 5.54 22.94 5.75
C PRO A 424 4.67 21.90 6.47
N MET A 425 5.29 20.79 6.88
CA MET A 425 4.64 19.70 7.62
C MET A 425 3.92 20.17 8.90
N LEU A 426 4.42 21.23 9.56
CA LEU A 426 3.88 21.73 10.83
C LEU A 426 3.16 23.08 10.70
N GLY A 427 2.98 23.57 9.47
CA GLY A 427 2.55 24.93 9.16
C GLY A 427 1.04 25.17 9.08
N LEU A 428 0.67 26.13 8.23
CA LEU A 428 -0.71 26.52 7.94
C LEU A 428 -1.35 25.56 6.94
N ARG A 429 -1.90 24.47 7.48
CA ARG A 429 -2.48 23.37 6.72
C ARG A 429 -3.62 22.69 7.51
N GLY A 430 -4.32 21.74 6.91
CA GLY A 430 -5.39 20.98 7.55
C GLY A 430 -6.50 21.84 8.17
N CYS A 431 -6.99 21.47 9.37
CA CYS A 431 -8.04 22.24 10.06
C CYS A 431 -7.70 23.72 10.23
N ARG A 432 -6.42 24.08 10.40
CA ARG A 432 -5.97 25.47 10.57
C ARG A 432 -6.20 26.28 9.30
N LEU A 433 -5.91 25.66 8.15
CA LEU A 433 -6.18 26.26 6.85
C LEU A 433 -7.67 26.48 6.66
N GLY A 434 -8.49 25.47 7.01
CA GLY A 434 -9.95 25.57 6.97
C GLY A 434 -10.55 26.61 7.92
N LEU A 435 -9.86 26.96 9.01
CA LEU A 435 -10.25 28.06 9.90
C LEU A 435 -9.88 29.44 9.34
N VAL A 436 -8.76 29.55 8.63
CA VAL A 436 -8.31 30.80 7.99
C VAL A 436 -9.09 31.10 6.70
N TYR A 437 -9.41 30.05 5.93
CA TYR A 437 -10.17 30.12 4.68
C TYR A 437 -11.41 29.19 4.73
N PRO A 438 -12.44 29.53 5.51
CA PRO A 438 -13.64 28.69 5.68
C PRO A 438 -14.36 28.35 4.37
N GLU A 439 -14.25 29.20 3.35
CA GLU A 439 -14.83 29.00 2.03
C GLU A 439 -14.37 27.71 1.35
N LEU A 440 -13.15 27.23 1.63
CA LEU A 440 -12.66 25.95 1.12
C LEU A 440 -13.41 24.79 1.76
N ASN A 441 -13.55 24.78 3.09
CA ASN A 441 -14.33 23.75 3.80
C ASN A 441 -15.78 23.74 3.33
N VAL A 442 -16.41 24.93 3.26
CA VAL A 442 -17.80 25.08 2.82
C VAL A 442 -18.02 24.48 1.43
N MET A 443 -17.10 24.75 0.51
CA MET A 443 -17.16 24.22 -0.86
C MET A 443 -17.08 22.70 -0.89
N GLN A 444 -16.13 22.10 -0.15
CA GLN A 444 -15.96 20.66 -0.10
C GLN A 444 -17.17 19.96 0.54
N VAL A 445 -17.70 20.50 1.65
CA VAL A 445 -18.90 19.96 2.30
C VAL A 445 -20.10 20.01 1.38
N LYS A 446 -20.30 21.13 0.67
CA LYS A 446 -21.40 21.25 -0.29
C LYS A 446 -21.27 20.26 -1.43
N ALA A 447 -20.06 20.02 -1.94
CA ALA A 447 -19.81 19.02 -2.99
C ALA A 447 -20.18 17.60 -2.52
N ILE A 448 -19.71 17.21 -1.32
CA ILE A 448 -20.01 15.91 -0.69
C ILE A 448 -21.53 15.74 -0.45
N ALA A 449 -22.15 16.71 0.22
CA ALA A 449 -23.57 16.66 0.57
C ALA A 449 -24.47 16.67 -0.68
N SER A 450 -24.12 17.47 -1.70
CA SER A 450 -24.92 17.56 -2.93
C SER A 450 -24.84 16.29 -3.77
N ALA A 451 -23.65 15.68 -3.88
CA ALA A 451 -23.49 14.40 -4.55
C ALA A 451 -24.31 13.31 -3.85
N THR A 452 -24.29 13.30 -2.52
CA THR A 452 -25.05 12.37 -1.68
C THR A 452 -26.55 12.53 -1.89
N ALA A 453 -27.06 13.76 -1.80
CA ALA A 453 -28.48 14.06 -2.00
C ALA A 453 -28.98 13.66 -3.40
N GLU A 454 -28.15 13.89 -4.42
CA GLU A 454 -28.47 13.54 -5.79
C GLU A 454 -28.55 12.03 -6.01
N LEU A 455 -27.61 11.26 -5.45
CA LEU A 455 -27.61 9.79 -5.53
C LEU A 455 -28.75 9.16 -4.72
N GLN A 456 -29.08 9.71 -3.53
CA GLN A 456 -30.25 9.28 -2.77
C GLN A 456 -31.55 9.44 -3.56
N LYS A 457 -31.72 10.56 -4.29
CA LYS A 457 -32.86 10.75 -5.19
C LYS A 457 -32.91 9.76 -6.35
N GLN A 458 -31.75 9.21 -6.73
CA GLN A 458 -31.66 8.14 -7.74
C GLN A 458 -31.94 6.75 -7.15
N GLY A 459 -32.22 6.65 -5.84
CA GLY A 459 -32.53 5.39 -5.15
C GLY A 459 -31.30 4.61 -4.67
N LEU A 460 -30.12 5.24 -4.69
CA LEU A 460 -28.89 4.69 -4.11
C LEU A 460 -28.81 5.03 -2.61
N SER A 461 -27.91 4.35 -1.91
CA SER A 461 -27.63 4.50 -0.47
C SER A 461 -26.17 4.90 -0.21
N PRO A 462 -25.71 6.07 -0.68
CA PRO A 462 -24.38 6.58 -0.38
C PRO A 462 -24.20 6.80 1.14
N LYS A 463 -23.01 6.49 1.68
CA LYS A 463 -22.66 6.67 3.09
C LYS A 463 -21.34 7.45 3.25
N PRO A 464 -21.29 8.74 2.87
CA PRO A 464 -20.10 9.54 3.10
C PRO A 464 -19.88 9.80 4.60
N GLU A 465 -18.62 9.96 4.98
CA GLU A 465 -18.17 10.38 6.30
C GLU A 465 -17.18 11.53 6.09
N ILE A 466 -17.31 12.66 6.80
CA ILE A 466 -16.41 13.83 6.64
C ILE A 466 -15.34 13.80 7.73
N MET A 467 -14.08 13.83 7.32
CA MET A 467 -12.94 13.81 8.24
C MET A 467 -12.16 15.10 8.20
N ILE A 468 -11.95 15.69 9.39
CA ILE A 468 -11.18 16.92 9.57
C ILE A 468 -9.71 16.55 9.89
N PRO A 469 -8.73 16.99 9.09
CA PRO A 469 -7.32 16.68 9.32
C PRO A 469 -6.67 17.61 10.36
N LEU A 470 -5.57 17.13 10.95
CA LEU A 470 -4.59 17.90 11.71
C LEU A 470 -5.14 18.62 12.96
N VAL A 471 -6.19 18.07 13.57
CA VAL A 471 -6.78 18.59 14.82
C VAL A 471 -5.83 18.35 16.00
N ALA A 472 -5.67 19.38 16.83
CA ALA A 472 -4.93 19.31 18.08
C ALA A 472 -5.80 19.63 19.31
N PHE A 473 -6.82 20.48 19.17
CA PHE A 473 -7.69 20.96 20.23
C PHE A 473 -9.17 20.61 19.98
N GLU A 474 -9.95 20.38 21.05
CA GLU A 474 -11.39 20.07 20.90
C GLU A 474 -12.15 21.24 20.26
N GLU A 475 -11.73 22.48 20.54
CA GLU A 475 -12.33 23.68 19.99
C GLU A 475 -12.08 23.85 18.49
N GLU A 476 -10.94 23.39 17.96
CA GLU A 476 -10.69 23.38 16.52
C GLU A 476 -11.71 22.49 15.81
N LEU A 477 -11.94 21.28 16.35
CA LEU A 477 -12.92 20.36 15.81
C LEU A 477 -14.35 20.90 15.96
N ALA A 478 -14.70 21.44 17.11
CA ALA A 478 -16.04 21.98 17.37
C ALA A 478 -16.41 23.11 16.39
N LEU A 479 -15.49 24.07 16.16
CA LEU A 479 -15.71 25.18 15.23
C LEU A 479 -15.89 24.71 13.79
N VAL A 480 -15.05 23.78 13.34
CA VAL A 480 -15.15 23.26 11.96
C VAL A 480 -16.41 22.39 11.81
N ARG A 481 -16.77 21.59 12.81
CA ARG A 481 -17.98 20.75 12.80
C ARG A 481 -19.25 21.59 12.67
N GLU A 482 -19.35 22.72 13.38
CA GLU A 482 -20.48 23.64 13.27
C GLU A 482 -20.67 24.11 11.82
N VAL A 483 -19.59 24.55 11.16
CA VAL A 483 -19.63 24.96 9.74
C VAL A 483 -20.03 23.82 8.82
N VAL A 484 -19.54 22.60 9.08
CA VAL A 484 -19.87 21.40 8.30
C VAL A 484 -21.36 21.07 8.42
N GLU A 485 -21.89 20.97 9.63
CA GLU A 485 -23.30 20.62 9.90
C GLU A 485 -24.28 21.67 9.34
N GLU A 486 -23.95 22.96 9.46
CA GLU A 486 -24.76 24.03 8.86
C GLU A 486 -24.89 23.88 7.35
N ASN A 487 -23.79 23.54 6.66
CA ASN A 487 -23.79 23.39 5.20
C ASN A 487 -24.44 22.08 4.74
N ILE A 488 -24.29 20.99 5.48
CA ILE A 488 -25.03 19.75 5.22
C ILE A 488 -26.53 20.02 5.29
N LYS A 489 -26.98 20.73 6.35
CA LYS A 489 -28.39 21.08 6.52
C LYS A 489 -28.90 21.98 5.39
N ALA A 490 -28.13 22.98 4.99
CA ALA A 490 -28.51 23.86 3.88
C ALA A 490 -28.73 23.08 2.57
N VAL A 491 -27.84 22.13 2.26
CA VAL A 491 -27.97 21.27 1.08
C VAL A 491 -29.16 20.31 1.22
N ALA A 492 -29.37 19.73 2.40
CA ALA A 492 -30.51 18.86 2.69
C ALA A 492 -31.85 19.59 2.44
N GLU A 493 -31.97 20.85 2.89
CA GLU A 493 -33.14 21.71 2.64
C GLU A 493 -33.31 22.05 1.15
N GLU A 494 -32.22 22.41 0.46
CA GLU A 494 -32.24 22.71 -0.98
C GLU A 494 -32.71 21.52 -1.82
N TYR A 495 -32.22 20.33 -1.48
CA TYR A 495 -32.58 19.10 -2.19
C TYR A 495 -33.89 18.48 -1.66
N GLY A 496 -34.39 18.85 -0.48
CA GLY A 496 -35.56 18.24 0.12
C GLY A 496 -35.36 16.76 0.47
N VAL A 497 -34.18 16.43 1.00
CA VAL A 497 -33.80 15.09 1.48
C VAL A 497 -33.27 15.17 2.92
N GLU A 498 -33.22 14.05 3.63
CA GLU A 498 -32.50 13.96 4.91
C GLU A 498 -31.07 13.48 4.65
N LEU A 499 -30.09 14.23 5.13
CA LEU A 499 -28.68 13.87 5.05
C LEU A 499 -28.16 13.60 6.45
N ASP A 500 -27.71 12.37 6.68
CA ASP A 500 -26.99 11.95 7.88
C ASP A 500 -25.56 11.62 7.44
N ILE A 501 -24.64 12.57 7.69
CA ILE A 501 -23.24 12.50 7.27
C ILE A 501 -22.38 12.67 8.52
N PRO A 502 -21.77 11.59 9.04
CA PRO A 502 -20.94 11.65 10.25
C PRO A 502 -19.74 12.58 10.06
N VAL A 503 -19.37 13.29 11.13
CA VAL A 503 -18.20 14.18 11.18
C VAL A 503 -17.21 13.65 12.21
N GLY A 504 -16.04 13.26 11.72
CA GLY A 504 -14.94 12.74 12.53
C GLY A 504 -13.65 13.53 12.33
N THR A 505 -12.58 13.03 12.94
CA THR A 505 -11.27 13.68 12.88
C THR A 505 -10.16 12.68 12.68
N MET A 506 -9.08 13.14 12.05
CA MET A 506 -7.83 12.41 12.06
C MET A 506 -7.12 12.59 13.41
N ILE A 507 -6.65 11.50 14.01
CA ILE A 507 -5.79 11.51 15.19
C ILE A 507 -4.35 11.28 14.74
N GLU A 508 -3.69 12.38 14.42
CA GLU A 508 -2.35 12.38 13.83
C GLU A 508 -1.36 13.34 14.52
N ILE A 509 -1.85 14.13 15.48
CA ILE A 509 -1.03 14.96 16.37
C ILE A 509 -0.92 14.26 17.72
N PRO A 510 0.29 14.13 18.32
CA PRO A 510 0.45 13.51 19.63
C PRO A 510 -0.43 14.13 20.73
N ARG A 511 -0.66 15.45 20.69
CA ARG A 511 -1.61 16.13 21.59
C ARG A 511 -3.02 15.55 21.47
N ALA A 512 -3.54 15.37 20.25
CA ALA A 512 -4.87 14.84 20.02
C ALA A 512 -5.04 13.42 20.55
N ALA A 513 -4.01 12.59 20.41
CA ALA A 513 -3.99 11.25 21.00
C ALA A 513 -4.00 11.28 22.55
N ILE A 514 -3.32 12.24 23.17
CA ILE A 514 -3.24 12.39 24.63
C ILE A 514 -4.54 12.96 25.21
N THR A 515 -5.21 13.87 24.50
CA THR A 515 -6.45 14.53 24.94
C THR A 515 -7.68 14.05 24.16
N SER A 516 -7.66 12.78 23.73
CA SER A 516 -8.68 12.20 22.85
C SER A 516 -10.07 12.14 23.48
N GLU A 517 -10.16 12.06 24.81
CA GLU A 517 -11.43 12.11 25.56
C GLU A 517 -12.21 13.41 25.31
N ASP A 518 -11.51 14.54 25.24
CA ASP A 518 -12.12 15.84 25.00
C ASP A 518 -12.56 15.97 23.53
N ILE A 519 -11.68 15.57 22.61
CA ILE A 519 -11.94 15.61 21.16
C ILE A 519 -13.13 14.70 20.79
N ALA A 520 -13.26 13.53 21.42
CA ALA A 520 -14.30 12.55 21.13
C ALA A 520 -15.73 13.05 21.39
N LYS A 521 -15.91 14.07 22.24
CA LYS A 521 -17.22 14.71 22.46
C LYS A 521 -17.77 15.39 21.20
N HIS A 522 -16.89 15.69 20.24
CA HIS A 522 -17.19 16.39 19.00
C HIS A 522 -16.93 15.53 17.75
N ALA A 523 -16.55 14.26 17.91
CA ALA A 523 -16.23 13.36 16.80
C ALA A 523 -17.14 12.12 16.80
N ASP A 524 -17.65 11.78 15.63
CA ASP A 524 -18.41 10.55 15.42
C ASP A 524 -17.50 9.34 15.16
N PHE A 525 -16.28 9.60 14.67
CA PHE A 525 -15.22 8.60 14.46
C PHE A 525 -13.82 9.21 14.55
N PHE A 526 -12.84 8.37 14.82
CA PHE A 526 -11.41 8.67 14.71
C PHE A 526 -10.76 7.85 13.61
N SER A 527 -9.91 8.49 12.82
CA SER A 527 -8.97 7.80 11.93
C SER A 527 -7.55 8.16 12.34
N PHE A 528 -6.74 7.18 12.73
CA PHE A 528 -5.33 7.42 13.06
C PHE A 528 -4.52 7.65 11.78
N GLY A 529 -3.98 8.86 11.63
CA GLY A 529 -3.03 9.20 10.57
C GLY A 529 -1.62 8.85 11.03
N THR A 530 -1.25 7.56 11.01
CA THR A 530 -0.02 7.12 11.66
C THR A 530 1.26 7.60 10.98
N ASN A 531 1.17 8.08 9.73
CA ASN A 531 2.33 8.69 9.06
C ASN A 531 2.76 9.95 9.83
N ASP A 532 1.87 10.94 9.93
CA ASP A 532 2.12 12.18 10.67
C ASP A 532 2.30 11.95 12.17
N LEU A 533 1.54 11.01 12.76
CA LEU A 533 1.72 10.65 14.17
C LEU A 533 3.11 10.08 14.46
N THR A 534 3.67 9.31 13.52
CA THR A 534 5.05 8.79 13.61
C THR A 534 6.06 9.92 13.41
N GLN A 535 5.83 10.80 12.42
CA GLN A 535 6.69 11.95 12.19
C GLN A 535 6.81 12.82 13.43
N MET A 536 5.68 13.21 14.03
CA MET A 536 5.66 14.05 15.24
C MET A 536 6.09 13.29 16.49
N GLY A 537 5.74 12.01 16.61
CA GLY A 537 6.06 11.16 17.76
C GLY A 537 7.56 10.87 17.88
N LEU A 538 8.26 10.71 16.75
CA LEU A 538 9.70 10.46 16.70
C LEU A 538 10.53 11.73 16.43
N GLY A 539 9.90 12.80 15.94
CA GLY A 539 10.59 14.00 15.46
C GLY A 539 11.33 13.74 14.14
N PHE A 540 10.77 12.86 13.29
CA PHE A 540 11.33 12.50 11.99
C PHE A 540 10.53 13.19 10.89
N SER A 541 11.20 14.00 10.07
CA SER A 541 10.67 14.38 8.76
C SER A 541 10.74 13.17 7.85
N ARG A 542 9.59 12.74 7.32
CA ARG A 542 9.48 11.53 6.50
C ARG A 542 10.29 11.60 5.21
N ASP A 543 10.40 12.78 4.63
CA ASP A 543 11.12 12.98 3.37
C ASP A 543 12.64 13.00 3.61
N ASP A 544 13.10 13.53 4.75
CA ASP A 544 14.52 13.64 5.06
C ASP A 544 15.12 12.35 5.66
N VAL A 545 14.35 11.67 6.51
CA VAL A 545 14.87 10.57 7.36
C VAL A 545 15.37 9.38 6.57
N GLU A 546 14.67 9.03 5.49
CA GLU A 546 14.98 7.86 4.67
C GLU A 546 16.35 7.97 4.01
N ALA A 547 16.67 9.13 3.46
CA ALA A 547 17.94 9.37 2.79
C ALA A 547 19.07 9.72 3.78
N ALA A 548 18.74 10.44 4.86
CA ALA A 548 19.76 10.99 5.74
C ALA A 548 20.37 9.96 6.70
N PHE A 549 19.55 9.14 7.38
CA PHE A 549 20.06 8.27 8.46
C PHE A 549 19.29 6.97 8.73
N MET A 550 18.12 6.73 8.13
CA MET A 550 17.37 5.48 8.35
C MET A 550 18.18 4.21 8.01
N PRO A 551 18.96 4.13 6.90
CA PRO A 551 19.78 2.96 6.61
C PRO A 551 20.82 2.67 7.70
N LEU A 552 21.41 3.73 8.27
CA LEU A 552 22.33 3.61 9.40
C LEU A 552 21.61 3.09 10.65
N TYR A 553 20.39 3.57 10.93
CA TYR A 553 19.62 3.12 12.09
C TYR A 553 19.25 1.63 12.01
N LEU A 554 18.92 1.15 10.81
CA LEU A 554 18.65 -0.26 10.55
C LEU A 554 19.93 -1.12 10.64
N ASP A 555 21.04 -0.69 10.02
CA ASP A 555 22.35 -1.38 10.11
C ASP A 555 22.83 -1.52 11.56
N LYS A 556 22.72 -0.42 12.33
CA LYS A 556 23.10 -0.38 13.75
C LYS A 556 22.06 -1.04 14.66
N LYS A 557 20.94 -1.51 14.13
CA LYS A 557 19.82 -2.10 14.88
C LYS A 557 19.30 -1.18 15.98
N ILE A 558 19.37 0.14 15.76
CA ILE A 558 18.72 1.16 16.60
C ILE A 558 17.21 1.01 16.42
N CYS A 559 16.77 0.91 15.16
CA CYS A 559 15.43 0.50 14.78
C CYS A 559 15.48 -0.93 14.26
N LYS A 560 14.47 -1.74 14.61
CA LYS A 560 14.33 -3.10 14.06
C LYS A 560 13.74 -3.09 12.66
N THR A 561 12.76 -2.22 12.46
CA THR A 561 12.02 -2.00 11.23
C THR A 561 11.91 -0.50 10.99
N ASN A 562 11.58 -0.11 9.76
CA ASN A 562 11.30 1.28 9.45
C ASN A 562 9.96 1.68 10.09
N PRO A 563 9.92 2.70 10.97
CA PRO A 563 8.71 3.07 11.71
C PRO A 563 7.59 3.64 10.82
N PHE A 564 7.89 4.03 9.57
CA PHE A 564 6.88 4.47 8.60
C PHE A 564 6.27 3.32 7.78
N ALA A 565 6.90 2.15 7.80
CA ALA A 565 6.38 0.94 7.14
C ALA A 565 5.65 0.03 8.13
N THR A 566 6.21 -0.10 9.35
CA THR A 566 5.65 -0.91 10.43
C THR A 566 5.48 -0.03 11.67
N LEU A 567 4.31 -0.08 12.29
CA LEU A 567 3.95 0.73 13.45
C LEU A 567 4.99 0.59 14.58
N ASP A 568 5.58 1.73 14.98
CA ASP A 568 6.48 1.78 16.11
C ASP A 568 5.75 1.55 17.45
N LYS A 569 6.41 0.90 18.42
CA LYS A 569 5.83 0.60 19.73
C LYS A 569 5.56 1.82 20.60
N GLY A 570 6.33 2.90 20.41
CA GLY A 570 6.08 4.20 21.04
C GLY A 570 4.85 4.86 20.44
N VAL A 571 4.75 4.89 19.11
CA VAL A 571 3.57 5.41 18.39
C VAL A 571 2.32 4.58 18.70
N ALA A 572 2.43 3.26 18.82
CA ALA A 572 1.35 2.38 19.25
C ALA A 572 0.76 2.76 20.62
N LYS A 573 1.56 3.34 21.54
CA LYS A 573 1.04 3.86 22.81
C LYS A 573 0.22 5.13 22.63
N LEU A 574 0.56 5.98 21.67
CA LEU A 574 -0.26 7.14 21.33
C LEU A 574 -1.58 6.68 20.72
N VAL A 575 -1.54 5.71 19.80
CA VAL A 575 -2.76 5.09 19.26
C VAL A 575 -3.62 4.51 20.39
N LYS A 576 -3.02 3.78 21.33
CA LYS A 576 -3.72 3.25 22.51
C LYS A 576 -4.42 4.34 23.33
N MET A 577 -3.70 5.41 23.67
CA MET A 577 -4.28 6.56 24.40
C MET A 577 -5.43 7.19 23.62
N GLY A 578 -5.27 7.30 22.30
CA GLY A 578 -6.30 7.79 21.39
C GLY A 578 -7.58 6.95 21.46
N VAL A 579 -7.47 5.62 21.35
CA VAL A 579 -8.62 4.69 21.39
C VAL A 579 -9.29 4.70 22.77
N GLU A 580 -8.50 4.57 23.85
CA GLU A 580 -9.03 4.52 25.22
C GLU A 580 -9.74 5.83 25.59
N GLY A 581 -9.12 6.98 25.30
CA GLY A 581 -9.76 8.27 25.55
C GLY A 581 -10.94 8.53 24.61
N GLY A 582 -10.86 8.07 23.34
CA GLY A 582 -11.96 8.11 22.39
C GLY A 582 -13.24 7.50 22.96
N HIS A 583 -13.18 6.24 23.38
CA HIS A 583 -14.33 5.55 23.98
C HIS A 583 -14.73 6.12 25.34
N ALA A 584 -13.81 6.75 26.09
CA ALA A 584 -14.16 7.43 27.34
C ALA A 584 -15.01 8.69 27.08
N GLY A 585 -14.71 9.45 26.03
CA GLY A 585 -15.46 10.66 25.66
C GLY A 585 -16.74 10.35 24.88
N ASN A 586 -16.70 9.36 24.00
CA ASN A 586 -17.83 8.86 23.22
C ASN A 586 -17.78 7.31 23.13
N PRO A 587 -18.57 6.58 23.94
CA PRO A 587 -18.54 5.11 23.97
C PRO A 587 -18.79 4.43 22.62
N ASP A 588 -19.55 5.07 21.73
CA ASP A 588 -19.95 4.53 20.42
C ASP A 588 -19.01 4.96 19.28
N ILE A 589 -17.91 5.67 19.59
CA ILE A 589 -16.97 6.16 18.57
C ILE A 589 -16.35 5.00 17.79
N VAL A 590 -16.29 5.13 16.46
CA VAL A 590 -15.58 4.19 15.60
C VAL A 590 -14.12 4.64 15.49
N CYS A 591 -13.17 3.75 15.76
CA CYS A 591 -11.74 4.05 15.66
C CYS A 591 -11.08 3.20 14.58
N GLY A 592 -10.56 3.81 13.51
CA GLY A 592 -9.76 3.11 12.51
C GLY A 592 -8.42 3.77 12.24
N VAL A 593 -7.65 3.20 11.32
CA VAL A 593 -6.34 3.72 10.92
C VAL A 593 -6.27 3.82 9.40
N CYS A 594 -5.65 4.89 8.91
CA CYS A 594 -5.33 5.05 7.50
C CYS A 594 -3.84 5.36 7.32
N GLY A 595 -3.25 4.81 6.27
CA GLY A 595 -1.84 5.03 5.94
C GLY A 595 -1.15 3.75 5.51
N GLU A 596 0.17 3.80 5.43
CA GLU A 596 0.98 2.67 4.94
C GLU A 596 0.92 1.47 5.89
N THR A 597 0.97 1.73 7.20
CA THR A 597 0.92 0.70 8.24
C THR A 597 -0.43 -0.03 8.28
N GLY A 598 -1.50 0.54 7.71
CA GLY A 598 -2.82 -0.11 7.65
C GLY A 598 -2.84 -1.35 6.75
N GLY A 599 -1.84 -1.54 5.89
CA GLY A 599 -1.69 -2.76 5.07
C GLY A 599 -0.58 -3.69 5.56
N ASP A 600 0.13 -3.33 6.63
CA ASP A 600 1.29 -4.06 7.14
C ASP A 600 0.85 -5.13 8.15
N PRO A 601 1.14 -6.43 7.92
CA PRO A 601 0.66 -7.51 8.78
C PRO A 601 1.03 -7.33 10.25
N GLU A 602 2.29 -7.02 10.57
CA GLU A 602 2.72 -6.81 11.96
C GLU A 602 1.96 -5.65 12.62
N SER A 603 1.74 -4.56 11.87
CA SER A 603 0.96 -3.42 12.32
C SER A 603 -0.52 -3.77 12.54
N ILE A 604 -1.13 -4.54 11.66
CA ILE A 604 -2.53 -4.98 11.77
C ILE A 604 -2.75 -5.82 13.04
N HIS A 605 -1.81 -6.72 13.38
CA HIS A 605 -1.87 -7.46 14.64
C HIS A 605 -1.87 -6.50 15.85
N MET A 606 -0.97 -5.49 15.84
CA MET A 606 -0.96 -4.48 16.89
C MET A 606 -2.25 -3.66 16.93
N TYR A 607 -2.79 -3.22 15.80
CA TYR A 607 -4.05 -2.47 15.75
C TYR A 607 -5.25 -3.28 16.25
N TYR A 608 -5.28 -4.58 15.95
CA TYR A 608 -6.31 -5.47 16.47
C TYR A 608 -6.26 -5.52 18.00
N ASP A 609 -5.07 -5.70 18.59
CA ASP A 609 -4.88 -5.72 20.04
C ASP A 609 -5.19 -4.38 20.72
N LEU A 610 -4.99 -3.27 20.00
CA LEU A 610 -5.23 -1.92 20.49
C LEU A 610 -6.72 -1.53 20.49
N GLY A 611 -7.59 -2.28 19.83
CA GLY A 611 -9.02 -1.98 19.83
C GLY A 611 -9.53 -1.18 18.62
N LEU A 612 -8.81 -1.15 17.49
CA LEU A 612 -9.29 -0.44 16.28
C LEU A 612 -10.33 -1.26 15.49
N ASP A 613 -11.43 -0.65 15.11
CA ASP A 613 -12.57 -1.24 14.40
C ASP A 613 -12.28 -1.53 12.92
N TYR A 614 -11.36 -0.79 12.30
CA TYR A 614 -10.92 -1.06 10.93
C TYR A 614 -9.48 -0.61 10.67
N VAL A 615 -8.88 -1.21 9.63
CA VAL A 615 -7.64 -0.74 9.00
C VAL A 615 -7.95 -0.30 7.57
N SER A 616 -7.19 0.67 7.05
CA SER A 616 -7.35 1.19 5.69
C SER A 616 -6.00 1.31 4.96
N CYS A 617 -5.88 0.62 3.83
CA CYS A 617 -4.65 0.47 3.05
C CYS A 617 -4.88 0.74 1.56
N SER A 618 -3.82 0.75 0.73
CA SER A 618 -3.99 0.93 -0.73
C SER A 618 -4.82 -0.22 -1.35
N PRO A 619 -5.48 -0.01 -2.52
CA PRO A 619 -6.38 -0.99 -3.12
C PRO A 619 -5.75 -2.38 -3.30
N TYR A 620 -4.48 -2.44 -3.70
CA TYR A 620 -3.73 -3.68 -3.89
C TYR A 620 -3.35 -4.38 -2.58
N ARG A 621 -3.27 -3.66 -1.46
CA ARG A 621 -2.97 -4.25 -0.14
C ARG A 621 -4.22 -4.75 0.59
N VAL A 622 -5.42 -4.55 0.04
CA VAL A 622 -6.68 -5.01 0.64
C VAL A 622 -6.69 -6.54 0.87
N PRO A 623 -6.30 -7.40 -0.08
CA PRO A 623 -6.25 -8.85 0.15
C PRO A 623 -5.30 -9.25 1.29
N ILE A 624 -4.12 -8.63 1.33
CA ILE A 624 -3.12 -8.83 2.39
C ILE A 624 -3.69 -8.42 3.74
N ALA A 625 -4.33 -7.26 3.80
CA ALA A 625 -4.94 -6.76 5.03
C ALA A 625 -6.12 -7.62 5.50
N ARG A 626 -6.95 -8.16 4.59
CA ARG A 626 -8.02 -9.12 4.92
C ARG A 626 -7.46 -10.37 5.59
N LEU A 627 -6.41 -10.95 5.00
CA LEU A 627 -5.74 -12.13 5.54
C LEU A 627 -5.11 -11.82 6.92
N ALA A 628 -4.30 -10.78 7.01
CA ALA A 628 -3.62 -10.40 8.25
C ALA A 628 -4.60 -10.04 9.38
N ALA A 629 -5.73 -9.39 9.05
CA ALA A 629 -6.75 -9.08 10.04
C ALA A 629 -7.45 -10.34 10.61
N ALA A 630 -7.67 -11.35 9.77
CA ALA A 630 -8.18 -12.65 10.23
C ALA A 630 -7.15 -13.38 11.11
N GLN A 631 -5.88 -13.37 10.71
CA GLN A 631 -4.78 -13.97 11.48
C GLN A 631 -4.61 -13.29 12.85
N ALA A 632 -4.59 -11.95 12.87
CA ALA A 632 -4.57 -11.16 14.10
C ALA A 632 -5.69 -11.56 15.06
N LYS A 633 -6.91 -11.70 14.55
CA LYS A 633 -8.05 -12.16 15.34
C LYS A 633 -7.86 -13.58 15.86
N ILE A 634 -7.39 -14.51 15.03
CA ILE A 634 -7.18 -15.89 15.45
C ILE A 634 -6.16 -15.97 16.59
N GLU A 635 -5.03 -15.29 16.44
CA GLU A 635 -3.96 -15.27 17.45
C GLU A 635 -4.43 -14.64 18.77
N ALA A 636 -5.04 -13.47 18.70
CA ALA A 636 -5.51 -12.74 19.88
C ALA A 636 -6.57 -13.50 20.69
N ASN A 637 -7.34 -14.39 20.04
CA ASN A 637 -8.40 -15.17 20.69
C ASN A 637 -7.96 -16.58 21.15
N GLY A 638 -6.66 -16.90 21.07
CA GLY A 638 -6.06 -18.12 21.61
C GLY A 638 -5.79 -19.21 20.58
N GLY A 639 -5.64 -18.85 19.31
CA GLY A 639 -5.20 -19.72 18.23
C GLY A 639 -6.33 -20.46 17.51
N ALA A 640 -5.98 -21.04 16.36
CA ALA A 640 -6.94 -21.60 15.42
C ALA A 640 -7.83 -22.71 16.03
N GLU A 641 -7.24 -23.64 16.80
CA GLU A 641 -8.00 -24.72 17.46
C GLU A 641 -9.09 -24.22 18.42
N LYS A 642 -8.91 -23.04 19.01
CA LYS A 642 -9.86 -22.46 19.96
C LYS A 642 -10.93 -21.63 19.27
N VAL A 643 -10.59 -20.97 18.17
CA VAL A 643 -11.51 -20.17 17.36
C VAL A 643 -12.41 -21.05 16.49
N ALA A 644 -11.94 -22.24 16.10
CA ALA A 644 -12.70 -23.22 15.34
C ALA A 644 -13.77 -23.96 16.16
N LYS A 645 -13.67 -23.98 17.50
CA LYS A 645 -14.61 -24.63 18.42
C LYS A 645 -15.68 -23.67 18.91
#